data_AF-A0A9N9LJA7-F1
#
_entry.id   AF-A0A9N9LJA7-F1
#
_cell.length_a   1.000
_cell.length_b   1.000
_cell.length_c   1.000
_cell.angle_alpha   90.00
_cell.angle_beta   90.00
_cell.angle_gamma   90.00
#
_symmetry.space_group_name_H-M   'P 1'
#
loop_
_entity.id
_entity.type
_entity.pdbx_description
1 polymer ?
#
loop_
_entity_poly.entity_id
_entity_poly.type
_entity_poly.pdbx_seq_one_letter_code
_entity_poly.pdbx_strand_id
1 'polypeptide(L)'
;MPRVNARLAVNNFETPMTKEFARTRENLQYLREQCEVNGSLIVKRWKKKSSEKRKVLLSLVDPDIYPNQSDIRFSQEFVGLPNIKKYCQLQIPYAVPEEHRQGNVRRPYRNICLLPYINFQGLKDNPAKLLHLIYNRINYSPQQWAPFDNYLLDKQWNIGTFATVYNRSCIIMHGTDYGKLVPWNEDLAHTWDIVGFPRANLVLEAQMRLSEFLKGVVERLLDGNFISEENSGGSFDQAFASGLKKVTGLSNCVEFASKLINQPFSAPPSFNISSFRSIAESQKNFHADHLWLLQTDPLSMRHYAANLLNGVQRENMRRPQKMYTISIMLMRNLTSLQIWEWIEEEVHKLGAFDGQIKPGIVLHPTYAHTLARLTALLSHLIRDVAGFCLVAIQTRPGFRSEYRKEITYFSRSVEKVVHHRKDDLTTIELYEKDPLQFCLLALTEASMVSLNDTSIDALYTVSHEPVEILAILEDHLTKAREQDASRLDEVLYASFSDLSALHQILFMVRLHQPRVPTLSIEEAMKENEGKAWRYLRAGYLEQDCLGPCNVETEDERIQACKLLGNFMEKFLNTEKPTGSKVNQKWLDQDKTQRAACSQFWAQIRKRYRQILELIKLGEDDISNDLMVLSADLDLKQISEVQNEHEEIMKAIVSVRTQKVEKNNTPKAEPIQTQWGTDAQLENKPSAFGVKVKVKTHTDNFAMEALVECTENNEEEALPAIKVAVSKRALDTLQALYQKPSFEERTKSIDWVSFVHAMNEAGFIARQIHGSEYSFEPASTFPWYGRGKIVFHKPHPEPKYEAWKLLGIGKQMKKWFGWDADTFELLRGKREG
;
A
#
# COMPACT_ATOMS: atom_id res chain seq x y z
N MET A 1 -28.88 10.47 -45.20
CA MET A 1 -29.55 9.18 -45.48
C MET A 1 -31.05 9.34 -45.27
N PRO A 2 -31.91 8.80 -46.16
CA PRO A 2 -33.36 8.96 -46.03
C PRO A 2 -33.92 8.07 -44.91
N ARG A 3 -34.88 8.64 -44.19
CA ARG A 3 -35.67 8.02 -43.11
C ARG A 3 -36.56 6.90 -43.69
N VAL A 4 -36.06 5.67 -43.75
CA VAL A 4 -36.90 4.47 -43.97
C VAL A 4 -36.39 3.36 -43.04
N ASN A 5 -37.31 2.75 -42.27
CA ASN A 5 -37.17 1.54 -41.45
C ASN A 5 -36.51 1.60 -40.05
N ALA A 6 -36.92 2.55 -39.20
CA ALA A 6 -36.58 2.51 -37.77
C ALA A 6 -37.37 1.46 -36.94
N ARG A 7 -38.43 0.84 -37.48
CA ARG A 7 -39.23 -0.20 -36.78
C ARG A 7 -38.78 -1.64 -37.09
N LEU A 8 -38.22 -1.91 -38.27
CA LEU A 8 -37.73 -3.26 -38.63
C LEU A 8 -36.34 -3.57 -38.07
N ALA A 9 -35.55 -2.56 -37.72
CA ALA A 9 -34.22 -2.76 -37.13
C ALA A 9 -34.28 -3.15 -35.64
N VAL A 10 -35.30 -2.75 -34.88
CA VAL A 10 -35.39 -3.03 -33.44
C VAL A 10 -35.55 -4.53 -33.17
N ASN A 11 -36.40 -5.22 -33.92
CA ASN A 11 -36.66 -6.66 -33.73
C ASN A 11 -35.47 -7.57 -34.10
N ASN A 12 -34.61 -7.16 -35.03
CA ASN A 12 -33.46 -7.98 -35.45
C ASN A 12 -32.30 -7.96 -34.45
N PHE A 13 -32.23 -6.96 -33.55
CA PHE A 13 -31.17 -6.83 -32.54
C PHE A 13 -31.59 -7.24 -31.12
N GLU A 14 -32.89 -7.39 -30.85
CA GLU A 14 -33.38 -8.03 -29.61
C GLU A 14 -32.97 -9.52 -29.53
N THR A 15 -32.86 -10.19 -30.68
CA THR A 15 -32.62 -11.64 -30.76
C THR A 15 -31.21 -12.05 -30.30
N PRO A 16 -30.11 -11.42 -30.76
CA PRO A 16 -28.75 -11.74 -30.30
C PRO A 16 -28.54 -11.46 -28.80
N MET A 17 -29.07 -10.35 -28.29
CA MET A 17 -28.95 -9.97 -26.87
C MET A 17 -29.69 -10.94 -25.95
N THR A 18 -30.93 -11.31 -26.32
CA THR A 18 -31.70 -12.33 -25.59
C THR A 18 -30.94 -13.65 -25.54
N LYS A 19 -30.21 -14.00 -26.62
CA LYS A 19 -29.38 -15.19 -26.70
C LYS A 19 -28.15 -15.12 -25.79
N GLU A 20 -27.39 -14.02 -25.80
CA GLU A 20 -26.22 -13.84 -24.93
C GLU A 20 -26.60 -13.93 -23.45
N PHE A 21 -27.71 -13.28 -23.08
CA PHE A 21 -28.23 -13.29 -21.72
C PHE A 21 -28.71 -14.68 -21.28
N ALA A 22 -29.53 -15.33 -22.12
CA ALA A 22 -30.03 -16.68 -21.85
C ALA A 22 -28.87 -17.68 -21.68
N ARG A 23 -27.89 -17.63 -22.59
CA ARG A 23 -26.73 -18.53 -22.56
C ARG A 23 -25.84 -18.30 -21.33
N THR A 24 -25.62 -17.05 -20.94
CA THR A 24 -24.91 -16.71 -19.70
C THR A 24 -25.60 -17.32 -18.48
N ARG A 25 -26.94 -17.18 -18.40
CA ARG A 25 -27.73 -17.72 -17.30
C ARG A 25 -27.67 -19.26 -17.25
N GLU A 26 -27.85 -19.92 -18.39
CA GLU A 26 -27.76 -21.38 -18.52
C GLU A 26 -26.39 -21.91 -18.08
N ASN A 27 -25.31 -21.29 -18.56
CA ASN A 27 -23.95 -21.68 -18.21
C ASN A 27 -23.67 -21.50 -16.70
N LEU A 28 -24.08 -20.37 -16.12
CA LEU A 28 -23.89 -20.12 -14.69
C LEU A 28 -24.74 -21.05 -13.82
N GLN A 29 -25.94 -21.41 -14.26
CA GLN A 29 -26.76 -22.40 -13.58
C GLN A 29 -26.08 -23.79 -13.59
N TYR A 30 -25.62 -24.24 -14.76
CA TYR A 30 -24.86 -25.48 -14.86
C TYR A 30 -23.63 -25.49 -13.94
N LEU A 31 -22.87 -24.38 -13.93
CA LEU A 31 -21.69 -24.24 -13.07
C LEU A 31 -22.03 -24.33 -11.58
N ARG A 32 -23.15 -23.74 -11.13
CA ARG A 32 -23.61 -23.85 -9.74
C ARG A 32 -23.94 -25.30 -9.39
N GLU A 33 -24.74 -25.97 -10.22
CA GLU A 33 -25.14 -27.37 -10.02
C GLU A 33 -23.90 -28.29 -9.96
N GLN A 34 -22.94 -28.11 -10.88
CA GLN A 34 -21.70 -28.91 -10.86
C GLN A 34 -20.78 -28.58 -9.69
N CYS A 35 -20.71 -27.34 -9.23
CA CYS A 35 -19.92 -26.99 -8.05
C CYS A 35 -20.57 -27.54 -6.77
N GLU A 36 -21.89 -27.57 -6.68
CA GLU A 36 -22.61 -28.15 -5.55
C GLU A 36 -22.39 -29.68 -5.48
N VAL A 37 -22.56 -30.37 -6.61
CA VAL A 37 -22.46 -31.85 -6.67
C VAL A 37 -21.01 -32.33 -6.69
N ASN A 38 -20.15 -31.70 -7.50
CA ASN A 38 -18.81 -32.17 -7.82
C ASN A 38 -17.67 -31.26 -7.30
N GLY A 39 -17.98 -30.31 -6.41
CA GLY A 39 -17.05 -29.24 -6.01
C GLY A 39 -15.70 -29.73 -5.49
N SER A 40 -15.71 -30.70 -4.58
CA SER A 40 -14.48 -31.32 -4.05
C SER A 40 -13.62 -31.98 -5.14
N LEU A 41 -14.26 -32.61 -6.13
CA LEU A 41 -13.57 -33.25 -7.24
C LEU A 41 -12.94 -32.22 -8.18
N ILE A 42 -13.66 -31.15 -8.49
CA ILE A 42 -13.18 -30.03 -9.33
C ILE A 42 -11.91 -29.42 -8.72
N VAL A 43 -11.96 -29.04 -7.43
CA VAL A 43 -10.82 -28.45 -6.71
C VAL A 43 -9.63 -29.42 -6.70
N LYS A 44 -9.87 -30.69 -6.38
CA LYS A 44 -8.83 -31.73 -6.32
C LYS A 44 -8.16 -31.96 -7.68
N ARG A 45 -8.95 -32.13 -8.75
CA ARG A 45 -8.44 -32.41 -10.11
C ARG A 45 -7.65 -31.22 -10.66
N TRP A 46 -8.12 -29.99 -10.46
CA TRP A 46 -7.42 -28.79 -10.90
C TRP A 46 -6.08 -28.59 -10.17
N LYS A 47 -6.08 -28.71 -8.83
CA LYS A 47 -4.86 -28.57 -8.02
C LYS A 47 -3.81 -29.65 -8.36
N LYS A 48 -4.23 -30.89 -8.62
CA LYS A 48 -3.33 -32.01 -8.94
C LYS A 48 -2.67 -31.89 -10.31
N LYS A 49 -3.24 -31.13 -11.26
CA LYS A 49 -2.61 -30.90 -12.56
C LYS A 49 -1.37 -30.01 -12.39
N SER A 50 -0.28 -30.36 -13.07
CA SER A 50 0.90 -29.49 -13.21
C SER A 50 0.57 -28.29 -14.09
N SER A 51 1.42 -27.26 -14.08
CA SER A 51 1.29 -26.07 -14.94
C SER A 51 1.07 -26.45 -16.42
N GLU A 52 1.86 -27.38 -16.97
CA GLU A 52 1.69 -27.82 -18.36
C GLU A 52 0.40 -28.62 -18.60
N LYS A 53 -0.04 -29.45 -17.65
CA LYS A 53 -1.33 -30.15 -17.78
C LYS A 53 -2.53 -29.19 -17.70
N ARG A 54 -2.39 -28.09 -16.96
CA ARG A 54 -3.39 -27.01 -16.94
C ARG A 54 -3.41 -26.28 -18.26
N LYS A 55 -2.24 -25.90 -18.80
CA LYS A 55 -2.12 -25.30 -20.14
C LYS A 55 -2.82 -26.14 -21.22
N VAL A 56 -2.54 -27.44 -21.28
CA VAL A 56 -3.19 -28.36 -22.24
C VAL A 56 -4.71 -28.36 -22.09
N LEU A 57 -5.23 -28.44 -20.85
CA LEU A 57 -6.68 -28.39 -20.62
C LEU A 57 -7.28 -27.07 -21.09
N LEU A 58 -6.64 -25.95 -20.78
CA LEU A 58 -7.09 -24.62 -21.19
C LEU A 58 -7.12 -24.48 -22.72
N SER A 59 -6.11 -24.98 -23.44
CA SER A 59 -6.07 -25.00 -24.91
C SER A 59 -7.21 -25.82 -25.55
N LEU A 60 -7.71 -26.85 -24.85
CA LEU A 60 -8.84 -27.65 -25.34
C LEU A 60 -10.18 -26.92 -25.20
N VAL A 61 -10.24 -25.89 -24.35
CA VAL A 61 -11.43 -25.07 -24.10
C VAL A 61 -11.41 -23.81 -24.94
N ASP A 62 -10.27 -23.13 -24.98
CA ASP A 62 -10.03 -21.96 -25.82
C ASP A 62 -8.70 -22.15 -26.58
N PRO A 63 -8.75 -22.58 -27.85
CA PRO A 63 -7.56 -22.76 -28.69
C PRO A 63 -6.78 -21.46 -28.91
N ASP A 64 -7.46 -20.31 -28.83
CA ASP A 64 -6.91 -18.98 -29.10
C ASP A 64 -6.55 -18.22 -27.80
N ILE A 65 -6.53 -18.91 -26.66
CA ILE A 65 -6.21 -18.30 -25.37
C ILE A 65 -4.82 -17.64 -25.40
N TYR A 66 -4.78 -16.39 -24.97
CA TYR A 66 -3.57 -15.59 -25.05
C TYR A 66 -2.49 -16.07 -24.06
N PRO A 67 -1.20 -16.06 -24.43
CA PRO A 67 -0.16 -16.57 -23.55
C PRO A 67 0.20 -15.69 -22.35
N ASN A 68 0.09 -14.36 -22.46
CA ASN A 68 0.65 -13.43 -21.47
C ASN A 68 -0.42 -12.76 -20.61
N GLN A 69 -0.03 -12.31 -19.42
CA GLN A 69 -0.92 -11.65 -18.45
C GLN A 69 -1.41 -10.27 -18.90
N SER A 70 -0.76 -9.67 -19.89
CA SER A 70 -1.03 -8.31 -20.36
C SER A 70 -0.93 -8.22 -21.88
N ASP A 71 -1.70 -7.30 -22.46
CA ASP A 71 -1.66 -6.96 -23.87
C ASP A 71 -0.52 -5.98 -24.24
N ILE A 72 0.40 -5.65 -23.31
CA ILE A 72 1.61 -4.84 -23.60
C ILE A 72 2.36 -5.43 -24.80
N ARG A 73 2.48 -6.75 -24.89
CA ARG A 73 3.14 -7.43 -26.02
C ARG A 73 2.38 -7.27 -27.34
N PHE A 74 1.07 -7.07 -27.28
CA PHE A 74 0.29 -6.75 -28.47
C PHE A 74 0.72 -5.41 -29.08
N SER A 75 1.03 -4.43 -28.23
CA SER A 75 1.59 -3.16 -28.67
C SER A 75 2.93 -3.34 -29.39
N GLN A 76 3.77 -4.30 -28.97
CA GLN A 76 5.04 -4.63 -29.63
C GLN A 76 4.85 -5.20 -31.02
N GLU A 77 4.00 -6.22 -31.13
CA GLU A 77 3.70 -6.85 -32.42
C GLU A 77 3.14 -5.82 -33.39
N PHE A 78 2.28 -4.92 -32.91
CA PHE A 78 1.73 -3.83 -33.69
C PHE A 78 2.77 -2.82 -34.17
N VAL A 79 3.61 -2.29 -33.26
CA VAL A 79 4.67 -1.30 -33.61
C VAL A 79 5.75 -1.94 -34.49
N GLY A 80 5.96 -3.26 -34.35
CA GLY A 80 6.89 -4.04 -35.17
C GLY A 80 6.41 -4.28 -36.61
N LEU A 81 5.14 -4.03 -36.93
CA LEU A 81 4.63 -4.19 -38.31
C LEU A 81 5.39 -3.24 -39.25
N PRO A 82 5.92 -3.72 -40.40
CA PRO A 82 6.77 -2.91 -41.28
C PRO A 82 6.16 -1.55 -41.68
N ASN A 83 4.86 -1.53 -41.94
CA ASN A 83 4.13 -0.31 -42.30
C ASN A 83 4.02 0.64 -41.11
N ILE A 84 3.76 0.13 -39.89
CA ILE A 84 3.65 0.95 -38.68
C ILE A 84 5.02 1.52 -38.29
N LYS A 85 6.07 0.69 -38.33
CA LYS A 85 7.45 1.11 -38.07
C LYS A 85 7.88 2.29 -38.95
N LYS A 86 7.49 2.29 -40.23
CA LYS A 86 7.73 3.41 -41.15
C LYS A 86 7.04 4.70 -40.69
N TYR A 87 5.79 4.64 -40.26
CA TYR A 87 5.06 5.82 -39.77
C TYR A 87 5.62 6.35 -38.44
N CYS A 88 6.00 5.46 -37.52
CA CYS A 88 6.65 5.85 -36.26
C CYS A 88 7.97 6.59 -36.51
N GLN A 89 8.79 6.13 -37.47
CA GLN A 89 10.06 6.78 -37.84
C GLN A 89 9.89 8.17 -38.44
N LEU A 90 8.77 8.41 -39.14
CA LEU A 90 8.50 9.70 -39.78
C LEU A 90 7.99 10.76 -38.78
N GLN A 91 7.61 10.37 -37.56
CA GLN A 91 6.98 11.26 -36.56
C GLN A 91 5.73 11.98 -37.10
N ILE A 92 4.93 11.32 -37.95
CA ILE A 92 3.69 11.89 -38.51
C ILE A 92 2.49 11.04 -38.08
N PRO A 93 1.89 11.31 -36.90
CA PRO A 93 0.89 10.41 -36.31
C PRO A 93 -0.44 10.40 -37.09
N TYR A 94 -0.79 11.51 -37.75
CA TYR A 94 -1.99 11.63 -38.57
C TYR A 94 -1.89 10.92 -39.93
N ALA A 95 -0.71 10.41 -40.29
CA ALA A 95 -0.48 9.74 -41.57
C ALA A 95 -0.77 8.23 -41.54
N VAL A 96 -1.06 7.64 -40.37
CA VAL A 96 -1.43 6.22 -40.26
C VAL A 96 -2.83 6.04 -40.85
N PRO A 97 -2.98 5.26 -41.94
CA PRO A 97 -4.30 4.98 -42.49
C PRO A 97 -5.21 4.31 -41.45
N GLU A 98 -6.52 4.50 -41.57
CA GLU A 98 -7.48 4.03 -40.56
C GLU A 98 -7.38 2.51 -40.34
N GLU A 99 -7.23 1.73 -41.41
CA GLU A 99 -7.06 0.28 -41.40
C GLU A 99 -5.79 -0.19 -40.67
N HIS A 100 -4.80 0.70 -40.55
CA HIS A 100 -3.53 0.47 -39.86
C HIS A 100 -3.55 0.95 -38.40
N ARG A 101 -4.66 1.47 -37.89
CA ARG A 101 -4.78 1.84 -36.47
C ARG A 101 -4.75 0.61 -35.58
N GLN A 102 -4.21 0.78 -34.37
CA GLN A 102 -3.97 -0.31 -33.44
C GLN A 102 -5.22 -1.15 -33.16
N GLY A 103 -6.37 -0.53 -32.87
CA GLY A 103 -7.62 -1.26 -32.62
C GLY A 103 -8.04 -2.18 -33.77
N ASN A 104 -7.83 -1.76 -35.03
CA ASN A 104 -8.20 -2.58 -36.19
C ASN A 104 -7.36 -3.84 -36.28
N VAL A 105 -6.06 -3.75 -36.01
CA VAL A 105 -5.15 -4.92 -35.95
C VAL A 105 -5.47 -5.85 -34.78
N ARG A 106 -6.05 -5.31 -33.69
CA ARG A 106 -6.44 -6.10 -32.50
C ARG A 106 -7.73 -6.90 -32.66
N ARG A 107 -8.57 -6.58 -33.65
CA ARG A 107 -9.90 -7.20 -33.85
C ARG A 107 -9.90 -8.75 -33.89
N PRO A 108 -8.92 -9.43 -34.51
CA PRO A 108 -8.85 -10.90 -34.48
C PRO A 108 -8.67 -11.46 -33.07
N TYR A 109 -8.14 -10.68 -32.14
CA TYR A 109 -7.84 -11.08 -30.76
C TYR A 109 -8.94 -10.65 -29.79
N ARG A 110 -10.20 -10.83 -30.21
CA ARG A 110 -11.37 -10.34 -29.48
C ARG A 110 -11.47 -10.87 -28.04
N ASN A 111 -11.09 -12.13 -27.80
CA ASN A 111 -11.18 -12.75 -26.48
C ASN A 111 -10.30 -12.05 -25.44
N ILE A 112 -9.01 -11.80 -25.72
CA ILE A 112 -8.13 -11.09 -24.79
C ILE A 112 -8.56 -9.62 -24.60
N CYS A 113 -9.20 -9.02 -25.60
CA CYS A 113 -9.71 -7.66 -25.49
C CYS A 113 -10.96 -7.55 -24.61
N LEU A 114 -11.82 -8.58 -24.61
CA LEU A 114 -12.99 -8.66 -23.74
C LEU A 114 -12.64 -9.15 -22.33
N LEU A 115 -11.69 -10.09 -22.23
CA LEU A 115 -11.36 -10.83 -21.02
C LEU A 115 -9.82 -10.86 -20.81
N PRO A 116 -9.17 -9.71 -20.52
CA PRO A 116 -7.72 -9.60 -20.46
C PRO A 116 -7.05 -10.53 -19.43
N TYR A 117 -7.80 -10.95 -18.41
CA TYR A 117 -7.35 -11.84 -17.34
C TYR A 117 -7.47 -13.34 -17.67
N ILE A 118 -8.04 -13.70 -18.82
CA ILE A 118 -8.08 -15.09 -19.32
C ILE A 118 -6.88 -15.32 -20.23
N ASN A 119 -5.79 -15.80 -19.63
CA ASN A 119 -4.54 -16.07 -20.32
C ASN A 119 -3.74 -17.19 -19.63
N PHE A 120 -2.77 -17.77 -20.34
CA PHE A 120 -1.98 -18.88 -19.80
C PHE A 120 -1.17 -18.45 -18.56
N GLN A 121 -0.39 -17.37 -18.65
CA GLN A 121 0.48 -16.90 -17.56
C GLN A 121 -0.29 -16.71 -16.24
N GLY A 122 -1.51 -16.17 -16.30
CA GLY A 122 -2.36 -15.96 -15.14
C GLY A 122 -2.99 -17.24 -14.58
N LEU A 123 -3.43 -18.17 -15.42
CA LEU A 123 -4.24 -19.31 -14.98
C LEU A 123 -3.46 -20.61 -14.77
N LYS A 124 -2.36 -20.85 -15.51
CA LYS A 124 -1.67 -22.15 -15.46
C LYS A 124 -0.78 -22.30 -14.21
N ASP A 125 -0.12 -21.22 -13.79
CA ASP A 125 0.90 -21.27 -12.74
C ASP A 125 0.31 -21.14 -11.34
N ASN A 126 -0.73 -20.33 -11.17
CA ASN A 126 -1.44 -20.18 -9.90
C ASN A 126 -2.81 -20.88 -9.94
N PRO A 127 -2.97 -22.08 -9.35
CA PRO A 127 -4.24 -22.80 -9.37
C PRO A 127 -5.37 -22.07 -8.64
N ALA A 128 -5.05 -21.14 -7.72
CA ALA A 128 -6.07 -20.39 -6.98
C ALA A 128 -6.88 -19.48 -7.92
N LYS A 129 -6.24 -18.82 -8.90
CA LYS A 129 -6.90 -17.83 -9.77
C LYS A 129 -8.14 -18.39 -10.47
N LEU A 130 -8.03 -19.56 -11.10
CA LEU A 130 -9.18 -20.19 -11.77
C LEU A 130 -10.28 -20.63 -10.80
N LEU A 131 -9.91 -21.20 -9.65
CA LEU A 131 -10.91 -21.63 -8.64
C LEU A 131 -11.65 -20.43 -8.06
N HIS A 132 -10.95 -19.35 -7.78
CA HIS A 132 -11.52 -18.10 -7.33
C HIS A 132 -12.42 -17.46 -8.40
N LEU A 133 -12.01 -17.51 -9.68
CA LEU A 133 -12.84 -17.02 -10.77
C LEU A 133 -14.18 -17.78 -10.84
N ILE A 134 -14.13 -19.11 -10.76
CA ILE A 134 -15.34 -19.95 -10.71
C ILE A 134 -16.19 -19.56 -9.49
N TYR A 135 -15.59 -19.56 -8.29
CA TYR A 135 -16.25 -19.23 -7.03
C TYR A 135 -17.02 -17.90 -7.11
N ASN A 136 -16.35 -16.85 -7.57
CA ASN A 136 -16.97 -15.53 -7.60
C ASN A 136 -18.01 -15.40 -8.72
N ARG A 137 -17.82 -16.03 -9.88
CA ARG A 137 -18.82 -15.94 -10.97
C ARG A 137 -20.08 -16.77 -10.70
N ILE A 138 -20.03 -17.81 -9.85
CA ILE A 138 -21.24 -18.54 -9.44
C ILE A 138 -22.00 -17.86 -8.29
N ASN A 139 -21.27 -17.22 -7.36
CA ASN A 139 -21.86 -16.62 -6.14
C ASN A 139 -22.39 -15.20 -6.34
N TYR A 140 -21.96 -14.50 -7.40
CA TYR A 140 -22.42 -13.16 -7.71
C TYR A 140 -23.12 -13.11 -9.06
N SER A 141 -24.17 -12.29 -9.15
CA SER A 141 -24.98 -12.15 -10.37
C SER A 141 -24.25 -11.34 -11.46
N PRO A 142 -24.58 -11.55 -12.75
CA PRO A 142 -24.00 -10.78 -13.85
C PRO A 142 -24.16 -9.26 -13.70
N GLN A 143 -25.28 -8.79 -13.13
CA GLN A 143 -25.50 -7.37 -12.86
C GLN A 143 -24.51 -6.78 -11.83
N GLN A 144 -24.09 -7.55 -10.82
CA GLN A 144 -23.11 -7.07 -9.83
C GLN A 144 -21.71 -6.93 -10.45
N TRP A 145 -21.45 -7.67 -11.51
CA TRP A 145 -20.20 -7.60 -12.26
C TRP A 145 -20.22 -6.55 -13.37
N ALA A 146 -21.39 -6.10 -13.82
CA ALA A 146 -21.54 -5.22 -14.98
C ALA A 146 -20.72 -3.91 -14.89
N PRO A 147 -20.63 -3.20 -13.75
CA PRO A 147 -19.78 -2.01 -13.67
C PRO A 147 -18.30 -2.31 -13.93
N PHE A 148 -17.79 -3.42 -13.37
CA PHE A 148 -16.41 -3.86 -13.55
C PHE A 148 -16.14 -4.38 -14.96
N ASP A 149 -17.03 -5.24 -15.46
CA ASP A 149 -16.93 -5.78 -16.82
C ASP A 149 -16.98 -4.63 -17.85
N ASN A 150 -17.78 -3.58 -17.60
CA ASN A 150 -17.76 -2.37 -18.40
C ASN A 150 -16.44 -1.60 -18.26
N TYR A 151 -15.89 -1.43 -17.06
CA TYR A 151 -14.61 -0.74 -16.86
C TYR A 151 -13.47 -1.41 -17.64
N LEU A 152 -13.39 -2.75 -17.65
CA LEU A 152 -12.35 -3.48 -18.39
C LEU A 152 -12.36 -3.20 -19.90
N LEU A 153 -13.49 -2.76 -20.46
CA LEU A 153 -13.62 -2.45 -21.87
C LEU A 153 -13.12 -1.04 -22.23
N ASP A 154 -12.83 -0.15 -21.27
CA ASP A 154 -12.50 1.26 -21.53
C ASP A 154 -11.28 1.41 -22.44
N LYS A 155 -10.17 0.76 -22.07
CA LYS A 155 -8.93 0.77 -22.84
C LYS A 155 -9.11 0.33 -24.29
N GLN A 156 -9.72 -0.85 -24.51
CA GLN A 156 -9.89 -1.43 -25.86
C GLN A 156 -10.92 -0.67 -26.70
N TRP A 157 -11.89 -0.04 -26.05
CA TRP A 157 -12.86 0.81 -26.71
C TRP A 157 -12.25 2.11 -27.19
N ASN A 158 -11.44 2.77 -26.36
CA ASN A 158 -10.82 4.04 -26.69
C ASN A 158 -9.89 3.92 -27.91
N ILE A 159 -9.25 2.77 -28.10
CA ILE A 159 -8.39 2.52 -29.27
C ILE A 159 -9.13 1.90 -30.47
N GLY A 160 -10.44 1.66 -30.37
CA GLY A 160 -11.28 1.17 -31.48
C GLY A 160 -11.16 -0.33 -31.77
N THR A 161 -10.78 -1.15 -30.79
CA THR A 161 -10.59 -2.61 -30.97
C THR A 161 -11.89 -3.36 -31.26
N PHE A 162 -13.03 -2.84 -30.81
CA PHE A 162 -14.31 -3.53 -30.98
C PHE A 162 -15.04 -3.07 -32.24
N ALA A 163 -15.23 -3.99 -33.19
CA ALA A 163 -16.29 -3.83 -34.18
C ALA A 163 -17.65 -3.93 -33.45
N THR A 164 -18.45 -2.86 -33.51
CA THR A 164 -19.75 -2.77 -32.85
C THR A 164 -20.85 -2.45 -33.84
N VAL A 165 -22.07 -2.87 -33.52
CA VAL A 165 -23.26 -2.54 -34.30
C VAL A 165 -23.99 -1.41 -33.62
N TYR A 166 -24.28 -0.35 -34.38
CA TYR A 166 -25.04 0.78 -33.87
C TYR A 166 -26.52 0.43 -33.71
N ASN A 167 -27.07 0.74 -32.54
CA ASN A 167 -28.50 0.78 -32.27
C ASN A 167 -28.79 2.02 -31.42
N ARG A 168 -29.87 2.72 -31.74
CA ARG A 168 -30.30 3.95 -31.06
C ARG A 168 -30.81 3.74 -29.62
N SER A 169 -30.99 2.49 -29.23
CA SER A 169 -31.50 2.10 -27.92
C SER A 169 -30.36 2.00 -26.90
N CYS A 170 -30.72 1.96 -25.64
CA CYS A 170 -29.86 1.71 -24.50
C CYS A 170 -30.31 0.45 -23.76
N ILE A 171 -29.48 -0.03 -22.84
CA ILE A 171 -29.75 -1.22 -22.02
C ILE A 171 -29.63 -0.84 -20.55
N ILE A 172 -30.57 -1.30 -19.73
CA ILE A 172 -30.47 -1.19 -18.27
C ILE A 172 -29.46 -2.23 -17.77
N MET A 173 -28.44 -1.78 -17.03
CA MET A 173 -27.35 -2.64 -16.55
C MET A 173 -27.40 -2.92 -15.04
N HIS A 174 -28.57 -2.74 -14.42
CA HIS A 174 -28.79 -3.00 -13.00
C HIS A 174 -30.23 -3.44 -12.68
N GLY A 175 -30.44 -4.00 -11.49
CA GLY A 175 -31.77 -4.32 -10.96
C GLY A 175 -32.50 -5.45 -11.71
N THR A 176 -33.82 -5.53 -11.47
CA THR A 176 -34.69 -6.55 -12.08
C THR A 176 -34.86 -6.39 -13.59
N ASP A 177 -34.61 -5.19 -14.12
CA ASP A 177 -34.66 -4.87 -15.54
C ASP A 177 -33.30 -5.05 -16.25
N TYR A 178 -32.31 -5.69 -15.60
CA TYR A 178 -31.00 -5.95 -16.20
C TYR A 178 -31.12 -6.63 -17.58
N GLY A 179 -30.52 -6.04 -18.60
CA GLY A 179 -30.56 -6.52 -19.98
C GLY A 179 -31.76 -6.02 -20.79
N LYS A 180 -32.66 -5.23 -20.21
CA LYS A 180 -33.83 -4.68 -20.91
C LYS A 180 -33.46 -3.52 -21.84
N LEU A 181 -33.99 -3.57 -23.06
CA LEU A 181 -33.84 -2.51 -24.06
C LEU A 181 -34.76 -1.33 -23.73
N VAL A 182 -34.20 -0.11 -23.74
CA VAL A 182 -34.94 1.14 -23.49
C VAL A 182 -34.52 2.23 -24.49
N PRO A 183 -35.35 3.25 -24.75
CA PRO A 183 -34.93 4.42 -25.53
C PRO A 183 -33.78 5.16 -24.83
N TRP A 184 -32.97 5.87 -25.61
CA TRP A 184 -31.98 6.79 -25.06
C TRP A 184 -32.64 7.91 -24.25
N ASN A 185 -32.04 8.24 -23.10
CA ASN A 185 -32.39 9.35 -22.24
C ASN A 185 -31.08 9.95 -21.71
N GLU A 186 -30.95 11.27 -21.79
CA GLU A 186 -29.71 11.98 -21.45
C GLU A 186 -29.28 11.78 -20.00
N ASP A 187 -30.19 12.08 -19.06
CA ASP A 187 -29.91 12.02 -17.62
C ASP A 187 -29.51 10.61 -17.21
N LEU A 188 -30.31 9.61 -17.61
CA LEU A 188 -30.05 8.20 -17.29
C LEU A 188 -28.76 7.67 -17.93
N ALA A 189 -28.38 8.20 -19.11
CA ALA A 189 -27.14 7.80 -19.77
C ALA A 189 -25.91 8.41 -19.07
N HIS A 190 -25.98 9.68 -18.67
CA HIS A 190 -24.90 10.35 -17.94
C HIS A 190 -24.69 9.79 -16.53
N THR A 191 -25.76 9.31 -15.88
CA THR A 191 -25.66 8.60 -14.60
C THR A 191 -25.32 7.11 -14.74
N TRP A 192 -25.22 6.60 -15.97
CA TRP A 192 -24.98 5.19 -16.29
C TRP A 192 -26.09 4.23 -15.80
N ASP A 193 -27.28 4.74 -15.48
CA ASP A 193 -28.46 3.91 -15.23
C ASP A 193 -28.89 3.16 -16.49
N ILE A 194 -28.64 3.76 -17.66
CA ILE A 194 -28.71 3.10 -18.97
C ILE A 194 -27.39 3.22 -19.70
N VAL A 195 -27.05 2.19 -20.48
CA VAL A 195 -25.81 2.15 -21.26
C VAL A 195 -26.15 2.03 -22.73
N GLY A 196 -25.51 2.84 -23.57
CA GLY A 196 -25.70 2.77 -25.02
C GLY A 196 -25.49 1.35 -25.56
N PHE A 197 -26.39 0.89 -26.44
CA PHE A 197 -26.42 -0.50 -26.91
C PHE A 197 -25.05 -1.06 -27.34
N PRO A 198 -24.23 -0.36 -28.17
CA PRO A 198 -22.95 -0.91 -28.61
C PRO A 198 -22.02 -1.29 -27.46
N ARG A 199 -22.04 -0.50 -26.38
CA ARG A 199 -21.19 -0.71 -25.20
C ARG A 199 -21.77 -1.80 -24.30
N ALA A 200 -23.08 -1.76 -24.05
CA ALA A 200 -23.75 -2.73 -23.22
C ALA A 200 -23.70 -4.15 -23.82
N ASN A 201 -23.81 -4.28 -25.15
CA ASN A 201 -23.66 -5.57 -25.83
C ASN A 201 -22.26 -6.17 -25.63
N LEU A 202 -21.21 -5.36 -25.56
CA LEU A 202 -19.85 -5.87 -25.29
C LEU A 202 -19.73 -6.42 -23.87
N VAL A 203 -20.42 -5.81 -22.89
CA VAL A 203 -20.46 -6.33 -21.51
C VAL A 203 -21.15 -7.69 -21.48
N LEU A 204 -22.32 -7.80 -22.12
CA LEU A 204 -23.07 -9.06 -22.20
C LEU A 204 -22.28 -10.15 -22.94
N GLU A 205 -21.62 -9.79 -24.05
CA GLU A 205 -20.74 -10.71 -24.78
C GLU A 205 -19.57 -11.20 -23.93
N ALA A 206 -18.91 -10.30 -23.18
CA ALA A 206 -17.80 -10.67 -22.30
C ALA A 206 -18.26 -11.66 -21.22
N GLN A 207 -19.42 -11.41 -20.61
CA GLN A 207 -20.01 -12.30 -19.59
C GLN A 207 -20.39 -13.66 -20.18
N MET A 208 -20.98 -13.68 -21.38
CA MET A 208 -21.30 -14.91 -22.09
C MET A 208 -20.03 -15.72 -22.36
N ARG A 209 -19.02 -15.12 -23.01
CA ARG A 209 -17.74 -15.80 -23.33
C ARG A 209 -17.05 -16.34 -22.08
N LEU A 210 -17.05 -15.57 -21.00
CA LEU A 210 -16.49 -16.02 -19.72
C LEU A 210 -17.23 -17.24 -19.19
N SER A 211 -18.57 -17.19 -19.17
CA SER A 211 -19.38 -18.31 -18.67
C SER A 211 -19.19 -19.59 -19.50
N GLU A 212 -19.04 -19.46 -20.82
CA GLU A 212 -18.75 -20.57 -21.74
C GLU A 212 -17.37 -21.18 -21.46
N PHE A 213 -16.35 -20.34 -21.30
CA PHE A 213 -15.00 -20.76 -20.95
C PHE A 213 -14.99 -21.54 -19.62
N LEU A 214 -15.60 -20.98 -18.57
CA LEU A 214 -15.66 -21.64 -17.26
C LEU A 214 -16.41 -22.97 -17.32
N LYS A 215 -17.55 -23.02 -18.03
CA LYS A 215 -18.31 -24.25 -18.26
C LYS A 215 -17.45 -25.30 -18.95
N GLY A 216 -16.77 -24.94 -20.04
CA GLY A 216 -15.89 -25.84 -20.78
C GLY A 216 -14.75 -26.39 -19.90
N VAL A 217 -14.13 -25.54 -19.08
CA VAL A 217 -13.12 -25.99 -18.10
C VAL A 217 -13.69 -27.02 -17.12
N VAL A 218 -14.87 -26.76 -16.55
CA VAL A 218 -15.50 -27.68 -15.58
C VAL A 218 -15.86 -29.00 -16.26
N GLU A 219 -16.43 -28.97 -17.46
CA GLU A 219 -16.71 -30.18 -18.26
C GLU A 219 -15.44 -31.01 -18.48
N ARG A 220 -14.34 -30.39 -18.94
CA ARG A 220 -13.05 -31.08 -19.12
C ARG A 220 -12.43 -31.58 -17.82
N LEU A 221 -12.70 -30.93 -16.70
CA LEU A 221 -12.28 -31.40 -15.39
C LEU A 221 -13.09 -32.61 -14.94
N LEU A 222 -14.33 -32.74 -15.39
CA LEU A 222 -15.22 -33.86 -15.06
C LEU A 222 -15.12 -35.01 -16.08
N ASP A 223 -14.61 -34.77 -17.29
CA ASP A 223 -14.34 -35.78 -18.32
C ASP A 223 -13.55 -36.98 -17.75
N GLY A 224 -14.05 -38.19 -18.00
CA GLY A 224 -13.53 -39.46 -17.52
C GLY A 224 -14.46 -40.14 -16.50
N ASN A 225 -15.18 -41.17 -16.97
CA ASN A 225 -15.98 -42.08 -16.13
C ASN A 225 -15.17 -42.54 -14.91
N PHE A 226 -15.68 -42.31 -13.71
CA PHE A 226 -16.10 -43.35 -12.77
C PHE A 226 -16.75 -42.67 -11.58
N ILE A 227 -18.03 -43.00 -11.39
CA ILE A 227 -18.65 -43.10 -10.08
C ILE A 227 -17.73 -44.02 -9.26
N SER A 228 -16.91 -43.45 -8.38
CA SER A 228 -16.71 -44.10 -7.10
C SER A 228 -17.61 -43.35 -6.13
N GLU A 229 -18.61 -44.05 -5.62
CA GLU A 229 -19.59 -43.58 -4.63
C GLU A 229 -18.92 -43.09 -3.32
N GLU A 230 -17.58 -43.13 -3.23
CA GLU A 230 -16.81 -42.73 -2.05
C GLU A 230 -16.32 -41.26 -2.05
N ASN A 231 -16.55 -40.44 -3.09
CA ASN A 231 -16.08 -39.04 -3.09
C ASN A 231 -17.08 -37.99 -3.63
N SER A 232 -18.32 -38.37 -3.96
CA SER A 232 -19.39 -37.45 -4.35
C SER A 232 -20.13 -36.94 -3.11
N GLY A 233 -19.50 -36.03 -2.37
CA GLY A 233 -20.08 -35.47 -1.16
C GLY A 233 -19.19 -34.42 -0.54
N GLY A 234 -19.16 -33.23 -1.13
CA GLY A 234 -18.48 -32.10 -0.49
C GLY A 234 -18.65 -30.81 -1.29
N SER A 235 -19.34 -29.85 -0.66
CA SER A 235 -19.57 -28.51 -1.20
C SER A 235 -18.27 -27.87 -1.68
N PHE A 236 -18.31 -27.25 -2.87
CA PHE A 236 -17.19 -26.49 -3.41
C PHE A 236 -16.64 -25.50 -2.40
N ASP A 237 -17.49 -24.84 -1.61
CA ASP A 237 -17.07 -23.83 -0.63
C ASP A 237 -16.17 -24.41 0.47
N GLN A 238 -16.52 -25.60 0.97
CA GLN A 238 -15.72 -26.30 1.97
C GLN A 238 -14.39 -26.78 1.38
N ALA A 239 -14.42 -27.32 0.17
CA ALA A 239 -13.22 -27.77 -0.55
C ALA A 239 -12.31 -26.59 -0.95
N PHE A 240 -12.90 -25.46 -1.30
CA PHE A 240 -12.24 -24.22 -1.64
C PHE A 240 -11.55 -23.62 -0.42
N ALA A 241 -12.28 -23.47 0.70
CA ALA A 241 -11.74 -22.96 1.96
C ALA A 241 -10.64 -23.85 2.55
N SER A 242 -10.82 -25.18 2.54
CA SER A 242 -9.81 -26.13 3.03
C SER A 242 -8.62 -26.28 2.07
N GLY A 243 -8.89 -26.23 0.76
CA GLY A 243 -7.91 -26.36 -0.30
C GLY A 243 -6.95 -25.18 -0.39
N LEU A 244 -7.42 -23.95 -0.14
CA LEU A 244 -6.60 -22.74 -0.22
C LEU A 244 -5.72 -22.50 1.00
N LYS A 245 -6.19 -22.85 2.21
CA LYS A 245 -5.39 -22.79 3.46
C LYS A 245 -4.06 -23.55 3.36
N LYS A 246 -4.02 -24.64 2.58
CA LYS A 246 -2.79 -25.43 2.35
C LYS A 246 -1.85 -24.85 1.28
N VAL A 247 -2.30 -23.89 0.47
CA VAL A 247 -1.52 -23.30 -0.63
C VAL A 247 -0.87 -22.00 -0.21
N THR A 248 -1.51 -21.21 0.66
CA THR A 248 -1.02 -19.89 1.09
C THR A 248 0.00 -19.95 2.23
N GLY A 249 0.15 -21.10 2.91
CA GLY A 249 1.25 -21.45 3.82
C GLY A 249 1.46 -20.58 5.07
N LEU A 250 0.85 -19.40 5.15
CA LEU A 250 1.19 -18.34 6.10
C LEU A 250 -0.03 -17.61 6.70
N SER A 251 -1.27 -17.96 6.30
CA SER A 251 -2.47 -17.30 6.82
C SER A 251 -3.73 -18.18 6.74
N ASN A 252 -4.62 -18.01 7.73
CA ASN A 252 -5.98 -18.56 7.71
C ASN A 252 -6.89 -17.88 6.67
N CYS A 253 -6.38 -16.88 5.93
CA CYS A 253 -7.12 -16.15 4.90
C CYS A 253 -7.37 -17.02 3.66
N VAL A 254 -8.65 -17.10 3.26
CA VAL A 254 -9.12 -17.79 2.04
C VAL A 254 -9.12 -16.85 0.82
N GLU A 255 -8.90 -15.55 1.01
CA GLU A 255 -8.90 -14.54 -0.05
C GLU A 255 -7.48 -14.19 -0.54
N PHE A 256 -7.36 -13.65 -1.76
CA PHE A 256 -6.10 -13.10 -2.26
C PHE A 256 -5.58 -11.98 -1.38
N ALA A 257 -4.26 -11.85 -1.35
CA ALA A 257 -3.56 -10.88 -0.52
C ALA A 257 -3.92 -9.43 -0.86
N SER A 258 -4.26 -9.10 -2.10
CA SER A 258 -4.84 -7.79 -2.46
C SER A 258 -6.00 -7.94 -3.45
N LYS A 259 -7.15 -7.35 -3.12
CA LYS A 259 -8.36 -7.37 -3.96
C LYS A 259 -8.20 -6.54 -5.22
N LEU A 260 -7.46 -5.41 -5.15
CA LEU A 260 -7.24 -4.49 -6.28
C LEU A 260 -6.57 -5.19 -7.47
N ILE A 261 -5.47 -5.89 -7.22
CA ILE A 261 -4.68 -6.53 -8.29
C ILE A 261 -5.24 -7.91 -8.71
N ASN A 262 -6.18 -8.48 -7.93
CA ASN A 262 -6.83 -9.77 -8.19
C ASN A 262 -8.34 -9.61 -8.41
N GLN A 263 -8.81 -8.45 -8.89
CA GLN A 263 -10.25 -8.15 -9.03
C GLN A 263 -11.05 -9.21 -9.80
N PRO A 264 -10.60 -9.71 -10.97
CA PRO A 264 -11.34 -10.76 -11.68
C PRO A 264 -11.47 -12.06 -10.88
N PHE A 265 -10.57 -12.26 -9.90
CA PHE A 265 -10.47 -13.44 -9.05
C PHE A 265 -10.95 -13.15 -7.62
N SER A 266 -11.60 -12.02 -7.38
CA SER A 266 -12.15 -11.62 -6.08
C SER A 266 -13.65 -11.38 -6.20
N ALA A 267 -14.31 -11.07 -5.08
CA ALA A 267 -15.70 -10.61 -5.14
C ALA A 267 -15.82 -9.36 -6.04
N PRO A 268 -16.98 -9.14 -6.71
CA PRO A 268 -17.19 -7.97 -7.54
C PRO A 268 -16.79 -6.70 -6.80
N PRO A 269 -15.96 -5.83 -7.41
CA PRO A 269 -15.56 -4.63 -6.73
C PRO A 269 -16.78 -3.73 -6.54
N SER A 270 -16.95 -3.25 -5.31
CA SER A 270 -18.08 -2.42 -4.91
C SER A 270 -17.58 -1.10 -4.35
N PHE A 271 -18.27 -0.01 -4.68
CA PHE A 271 -18.11 1.24 -3.94
C PHE A 271 -18.48 1.02 -2.47
N ASN A 272 -17.55 1.33 -1.56
CA ASN A 272 -17.75 1.12 -0.13
C ASN A 272 -17.02 2.21 0.67
N ILE A 273 -17.80 3.10 1.28
CA ILE A 273 -17.30 4.25 2.05
C ILE A 273 -16.52 3.78 3.29
N SER A 274 -16.97 2.71 3.96
CA SER A 274 -16.26 2.16 5.12
C SER A 274 -14.88 1.63 4.75
N SER A 275 -14.73 1.02 3.56
CA SER A 275 -13.43 0.62 3.03
C SER A 275 -12.53 1.82 2.74
N PHE A 276 -13.08 2.93 2.20
CA PHE A 276 -12.30 4.16 1.95
C PHE A 276 -11.80 4.78 3.25
N ARG A 277 -12.69 4.89 4.25
CA ARG A 277 -12.33 5.40 5.57
C ARG A 277 -11.22 4.54 6.17
N SER A 278 -11.38 3.21 6.08
CA SER A 278 -10.37 2.28 6.58
C SER A 278 -9.01 2.44 5.88
N ILE A 279 -8.97 2.66 4.56
CA ILE A 279 -7.72 2.91 3.83
C ILE A 279 -7.11 4.25 4.24
N ALA A 280 -7.89 5.34 4.18
CA ALA A 280 -7.42 6.68 4.49
C ALA A 280 -6.92 6.81 5.93
N GLU A 281 -7.66 6.27 6.90
CA GLU A 281 -7.26 6.25 8.31
C GLU A 281 -5.98 5.43 8.53
N SER A 282 -5.84 4.28 7.87
CA SER A 282 -4.63 3.45 7.99
C SER A 282 -3.40 4.18 7.47
N GLN A 283 -3.53 4.82 6.31
CA GLN A 283 -2.41 5.54 5.69
C GLN A 283 -2.07 6.81 6.48
N LYS A 284 -3.07 7.56 6.93
CA LYS A 284 -2.89 8.68 7.84
C LYS A 284 -2.13 8.24 9.11
N ASN A 285 -2.59 7.20 9.78
CA ASN A 285 -1.96 6.69 11.00
C ASN A 285 -0.54 6.18 10.75
N PHE A 286 -0.30 5.52 9.61
CA PHE A 286 1.02 5.05 9.20
C PHE A 286 2.01 6.22 9.03
N HIS A 287 1.62 7.27 8.29
CA HIS A 287 2.46 8.46 8.09
C HIS A 287 2.64 9.27 9.38
N ALA A 288 1.59 9.38 10.20
CA ALA A 288 1.66 10.04 11.51
C ALA A 288 2.63 9.33 12.45
N ASP A 289 2.59 7.99 12.50
CA ASP A 289 3.53 7.20 13.30
C ASP A 289 4.97 7.31 12.78
N HIS A 290 5.15 7.31 11.45
CA HIS A 290 6.46 7.52 10.85
C HIS A 290 7.05 8.87 11.28
N LEU A 291 6.27 9.95 11.12
CA LEU A 291 6.69 11.30 11.49
C LEU A 291 6.91 11.45 13.00
N TRP A 292 6.08 10.79 13.82
CA TRP A 292 6.24 10.72 15.27
C TRP A 292 7.56 10.01 15.67
N LEU A 293 7.89 8.88 15.04
CA LEU A 293 9.15 8.16 15.29
C LEU A 293 10.38 9.00 14.91
N LEU A 294 10.33 9.74 13.80
CA LEU A 294 11.43 10.61 13.39
C LEU A 294 11.69 11.76 14.38
N GLN A 295 10.68 12.17 15.14
CA GLN A 295 10.79 13.20 16.17
C GLN A 295 11.26 12.66 17.53
N THR A 296 10.78 11.47 17.90
CA THR A 296 10.96 10.91 19.26
C THR A 296 12.09 9.88 19.37
N ASP A 297 12.58 9.36 18.24
CA ASP A 297 13.61 8.33 18.17
C ASP A 297 14.81 8.73 17.30
N PRO A 298 15.93 9.18 17.90
CA PRO A 298 17.12 9.56 17.15
C PRO A 298 17.70 8.46 16.25
N LEU A 299 17.51 7.18 16.59
CA LEU A 299 17.98 6.05 15.76
C LEU A 299 17.17 5.93 14.47
N SER A 300 15.84 5.97 14.58
CA SER A 300 14.94 6.01 13.42
C SER A 300 15.25 7.19 12.51
N MET A 301 15.43 8.39 13.09
CA MET A 301 15.80 9.60 12.34
C MET A 301 17.13 9.46 11.59
N ARG A 302 18.16 8.92 12.23
CA ARG A 302 19.47 8.69 11.60
C ARG A 302 19.40 7.64 10.48
N HIS A 303 18.64 6.57 10.70
CA HIS A 303 18.46 5.54 9.69
C HIS A 303 17.76 6.11 8.46
N TYR A 304 16.66 6.83 8.66
CA TYR A 304 15.92 7.46 7.56
C TYR A 304 16.79 8.50 6.82
N ALA A 305 17.51 9.36 7.53
CA ALA A 305 18.45 10.31 6.92
C ALA A 305 19.55 9.60 6.09
N ALA A 306 20.09 8.48 6.59
CA ALA A 306 21.04 7.68 5.85
C ALA A 306 20.43 7.05 4.59
N ASN A 307 19.19 6.55 4.68
CA ASN A 307 18.43 6.01 3.55
C ASN A 307 18.17 7.09 2.51
N LEU A 308 17.75 8.30 2.91
CA LEU A 308 17.54 9.42 1.98
C LEU A 308 18.82 9.76 1.22
N LEU A 309 19.97 9.81 1.91
CA LEU A 309 21.25 10.12 1.27
C LEU A 309 21.75 9.04 0.30
N ASN A 310 21.31 7.79 0.43
CA ASN A 310 21.75 6.74 -0.48
C ASN A 310 21.41 7.07 -1.95
N GLY A 311 22.26 6.65 -2.89
CA GLY A 311 22.04 6.84 -4.32
C GLY A 311 22.84 8.03 -4.87
N VAL A 312 22.24 8.78 -5.80
CA VAL A 312 22.91 9.90 -6.48
C VAL A 312 23.34 10.99 -5.52
N GLN A 313 22.52 11.22 -4.48
CA GLN A 313 22.70 12.29 -3.50
C GLN A 313 24.00 12.11 -2.70
N ARG A 314 24.35 10.87 -2.32
CA ARG A 314 25.60 10.55 -1.59
C ARG A 314 26.86 10.90 -2.37
N GLU A 315 26.88 10.63 -3.66
CA GLU A 315 28.11 10.65 -4.46
C GLU A 315 28.41 12.02 -5.07
N ASN A 316 27.37 12.83 -5.34
CA ASN A 316 27.51 13.95 -6.26
C ASN A 316 27.12 15.30 -5.66
N MET A 317 26.40 15.32 -4.55
CA MET A 317 26.07 16.56 -3.86
C MET A 317 27.21 16.97 -2.91
N ARG A 318 27.48 18.27 -2.86
CA ARG A 318 28.33 18.86 -1.81
C ARG A 318 27.67 18.62 -0.46
N ARG A 319 28.48 18.60 0.61
CA ARG A 319 28.01 18.32 1.97
C ARG A 319 26.84 19.20 2.42
N PRO A 320 26.79 20.53 2.18
CA PRO A 320 25.62 21.34 2.52
C PRO A 320 24.36 20.98 1.73
N GLN A 321 24.50 20.63 0.44
CA GLN A 321 23.38 20.24 -0.43
C GLN A 321 22.73 18.94 0.06
N LYS A 322 23.54 17.96 0.50
CA LYS A 322 23.07 16.70 1.09
C LYS A 322 22.15 16.92 2.30
N MET A 323 22.58 17.77 3.22
CA MET A 323 21.85 18.04 4.46
C MET A 323 20.55 18.80 4.19
N TYR A 324 20.58 19.70 3.21
CA TYR A 324 19.38 20.35 2.70
C TYR A 324 18.40 19.35 2.09
N THR A 325 18.84 18.44 1.21
CA THR A 325 17.95 17.44 0.58
C THR A 325 17.27 16.54 1.61
N ILE A 326 17.98 16.11 2.67
CA ILE A 326 17.36 15.37 3.77
C ILE A 326 16.24 16.20 4.40
N SER A 327 16.50 17.48 4.67
CA SER A 327 15.56 18.38 5.34
C SER A 327 14.29 18.60 4.51
N ILE A 328 14.41 18.66 3.18
CA ILE A 328 13.25 18.71 2.27
C ILE A 328 12.42 17.44 2.34
N MET A 329 13.07 16.28 2.19
CA MET A 329 12.37 14.99 2.12
C MET A 329 11.62 14.69 3.43
N LEU A 330 12.10 15.24 4.54
CA LEU A 330 11.38 15.21 5.82
C LEU A 330 10.10 16.05 5.80
N MET A 331 10.08 17.22 5.14
CA MET A 331 8.85 18.00 4.95
C MET A 331 7.86 17.27 4.03
N ARG A 332 8.34 16.53 3.02
CA ARG A 332 7.47 15.69 2.16
C ARG A 332 6.73 14.59 2.94
N ASN A 333 7.30 14.08 4.04
CA ASN A 333 6.58 13.15 4.92
C ASN A 333 5.34 13.80 5.57
N LEU A 334 5.42 15.10 5.93
CA LEU A 334 4.26 15.83 6.42
C LEU A 334 3.22 16.02 5.31
N THR A 335 3.64 16.38 4.10
CA THR A 335 2.73 16.46 2.95
C THR A 335 2.00 15.15 2.71
N SER A 336 2.68 14.00 2.86
CA SER A 336 2.08 12.67 2.71
C SER A 336 1.00 12.41 3.77
N LEU A 337 1.26 12.78 5.03
CA LEU A 337 0.24 12.76 6.09
C LEU A 337 -0.96 13.68 5.77
N GLN A 338 -0.70 14.91 5.35
CA GLN A 338 -1.73 15.90 5.02
C GLN A 338 -2.64 15.42 3.89
N ILE A 339 -2.06 14.83 2.85
CA ILE A 339 -2.81 14.21 1.74
C ILE A 339 -3.83 13.19 2.27
N TRP A 340 -3.44 12.35 3.22
CA TRP A 340 -4.35 11.35 3.78
C TRP A 340 -5.37 11.93 4.75
N GLU A 341 -5.04 12.99 5.49
CA GLU A 341 -6.03 13.78 6.26
C GLU A 341 -7.09 14.40 5.35
N TRP A 342 -6.68 14.97 4.22
CA TRP A 342 -7.58 15.58 3.24
C TRP A 342 -8.55 14.55 2.65
N ILE A 343 -8.05 13.37 2.29
CA ILE A 343 -8.87 12.28 1.77
C ILE A 343 -9.83 11.76 2.84
N GLU A 344 -9.37 11.58 4.06
CA GLU A 344 -10.22 11.14 5.18
C GLU A 344 -11.36 12.13 5.45
N GLU A 345 -11.09 13.45 5.44
CA GLU A 345 -12.11 14.48 5.63
C GLU A 345 -13.19 14.42 4.54
N GLU A 346 -12.79 14.32 3.27
CA GLU A 346 -13.74 14.24 2.14
C GLU A 346 -14.51 12.91 2.13
N VAL A 347 -13.87 11.79 2.48
CA VAL A 347 -14.55 10.49 2.66
C VAL A 347 -15.52 10.52 3.83
N HIS A 348 -15.19 11.21 4.92
CA HIS A 348 -16.08 11.36 6.07
C HIS A 348 -17.40 12.06 5.67
N LYS A 349 -17.33 13.11 4.85
CA LYS A 349 -18.50 13.83 4.33
C LYS A 349 -19.45 12.93 3.53
N LEU A 350 -18.94 11.92 2.83
CA LEU A 350 -19.78 10.94 2.11
C LEU A 350 -20.56 10.03 3.07
N GLY A 351 -20.04 9.77 4.26
CA GLY A 351 -20.65 8.85 5.24
C GLY A 351 -22.04 9.26 5.72
N ALA A 352 -22.42 10.53 5.58
CA ALA A 352 -23.76 11.02 5.92
C ALA A 352 -24.88 10.41 5.05
N PHE A 353 -24.53 9.79 3.92
CA PHE A 353 -25.46 9.25 2.93
C PHE A 353 -25.40 7.71 2.81
N ASP A 354 -24.70 7.04 3.73
CA ASP A 354 -24.50 5.59 3.66
C ASP A 354 -25.83 4.83 3.72
N GLY A 355 -25.96 3.80 2.88
CA GLY A 355 -27.18 2.99 2.74
C GLY A 355 -28.37 3.63 2.01
N GLN A 356 -28.29 4.90 1.60
CA GLN A 356 -29.39 5.61 0.90
C GLN A 356 -29.29 5.55 -0.63
N ILE A 357 -28.17 5.04 -1.17
CA ILE A 357 -27.83 5.14 -2.60
C ILE A 357 -28.11 3.82 -3.29
N LYS A 358 -28.85 3.87 -4.41
CA LYS A 358 -29.11 2.72 -5.27
C LYS A 358 -29.08 3.15 -6.74
N PRO A 359 -28.66 2.25 -7.65
CA PRO A 359 -28.80 2.49 -9.09
C PRO A 359 -30.25 2.83 -9.47
N GLY A 360 -30.43 3.75 -10.41
CA GLY A 360 -31.73 4.26 -10.85
C GLY A 360 -32.38 5.29 -9.93
N ILE A 361 -31.75 5.65 -8.81
CA ILE A 361 -32.22 6.71 -7.91
C ILE A 361 -31.32 7.94 -8.09
N VAL A 362 -31.93 9.10 -8.38
CA VAL A 362 -31.22 10.37 -8.48
C VAL A 362 -30.47 10.67 -7.19
N LEU A 363 -29.18 11.00 -7.31
CA LEU A 363 -28.34 11.32 -6.17
C LEU A 363 -28.75 12.64 -5.51
N HIS A 364 -28.65 12.71 -4.19
CA HIS A 364 -28.76 13.96 -3.46
C HIS A 364 -27.68 14.94 -3.96
N PRO A 365 -28.00 16.22 -4.29
CA PRO A 365 -27.03 17.14 -4.90
C PRO A 365 -25.74 17.31 -4.11
N THR A 366 -25.83 17.41 -2.78
CA THR A 366 -24.65 17.51 -1.90
C THR A 366 -23.76 16.27 -2.01
N TYR A 367 -24.36 15.08 -2.05
CA TYR A 367 -23.59 13.84 -2.17
C TYR A 367 -22.90 13.76 -3.53
N ALA A 368 -23.63 14.07 -4.62
CA ALA A 368 -23.08 14.07 -5.97
C ALA A 368 -21.89 15.04 -6.09
N HIS A 369 -22.02 16.24 -5.51
CA HIS A 369 -20.94 17.23 -5.49
C HIS A 369 -19.73 16.78 -4.67
N THR A 370 -19.94 16.23 -3.47
CA THR A 370 -18.86 15.68 -2.64
C THR A 370 -18.12 14.54 -3.35
N LEU A 371 -18.85 13.64 -4.03
CA LEU A 371 -18.24 12.53 -4.77
C LEU A 371 -17.43 13.02 -5.98
N ALA A 372 -17.96 14.00 -6.72
CA ALA A 372 -17.26 14.62 -7.85
C ALA A 372 -15.98 15.34 -7.39
N ARG A 373 -16.04 16.05 -6.26
CA ARG A 373 -14.89 16.70 -5.62
C ARG A 373 -13.85 15.70 -5.14
N LEU A 374 -14.25 14.61 -4.48
CA LEU A 374 -13.33 13.54 -4.07
C LEU A 374 -12.62 12.95 -5.30
N THR A 375 -13.34 12.75 -6.40
CA THR A 375 -12.77 12.25 -7.66
C THR A 375 -11.71 13.21 -8.22
N ALA A 376 -12.01 14.52 -8.22
CA ALA A 376 -11.07 15.56 -8.67
C ALA A 376 -9.83 15.62 -7.77
N LEU A 377 -10.01 15.59 -6.44
CA LEU A 377 -8.94 15.57 -5.45
C LEU A 377 -8.02 14.37 -5.67
N LEU A 378 -8.57 13.14 -5.70
CA LEU A 378 -7.78 11.92 -5.90
C LEU A 378 -6.98 11.97 -7.22
N SER A 379 -7.60 12.43 -8.30
CA SER A 379 -6.91 12.56 -9.60
C SER A 379 -5.76 13.56 -9.55
N HIS A 380 -5.92 14.67 -8.83
CA HIS A 380 -4.86 15.65 -8.63
C HIS A 380 -3.72 15.10 -7.76
N LEU A 381 -4.05 14.45 -6.63
CA LEU A 381 -3.06 13.88 -5.72
C LEU A 381 -2.29 12.71 -6.33
N ILE A 382 -2.93 11.90 -7.17
CA ILE A 382 -2.25 10.85 -7.94
C ILE A 382 -1.17 11.44 -8.84
N ARG A 383 -1.43 12.58 -9.51
CA ARG A 383 -0.44 13.26 -10.36
C ARG A 383 0.74 13.79 -9.55
N ASP A 384 0.46 14.39 -8.39
CA ASP A 384 1.50 14.90 -7.48
C ASP A 384 2.42 13.77 -6.98
N VAL A 385 1.82 12.71 -6.41
CA VAL A 385 2.57 11.55 -5.89
C VAL A 385 3.31 10.82 -7.02
N ALA A 386 2.72 10.68 -8.20
CA ALA A 386 3.40 10.09 -9.36
C ALA A 386 4.60 10.92 -9.83
N GLY A 387 4.49 12.24 -9.82
CA GLY A 387 5.61 13.14 -10.12
C GLY A 387 6.77 12.96 -9.13
N PHE A 388 6.47 12.87 -7.84
CA PHE A 388 7.47 12.54 -6.82
C PHE A 388 8.12 11.17 -7.07
N CYS A 389 7.32 10.13 -7.31
CA CYS A 389 7.81 8.78 -7.60
C CYS A 389 8.75 8.76 -8.81
N LEU A 390 8.42 9.49 -9.89
CA LEU A 390 9.25 9.58 -11.09
C LEU A 390 10.65 10.15 -10.78
N VAL A 391 10.70 11.23 -10.00
CA VAL A 391 11.98 11.84 -9.56
C VAL A 391 12.74 10.90 -8.62
N ALA A 392 12.03 10.21 -7.72
CA ALA A 392 12.64 9.25 -6.80
C ALA A 392 13.35 8.13 -7.57
N ILE A 393 12.67 7.43 -8.48
CA ILE A 393 13.23 6.32 -9.29
C ILE A 393 14.59 6.71 -9.88
N GLN A 394 14.69 7.90 -10.47
CA GLN A 394 15.88 8.36 -11.18
C GLN A 394 17.10 8.60 -10.26
N THR A 395 16.88 8.80 -8.96
CA THR A 395 17.92 9.21 -7.99
C THR A 395 18.32 8.09 -7.02
N ARG A 396 17.47 7.06 -6.86
CA ARG A 396 17.70 5.97 -5.90
C ARG A 396 18.79 4.98 -6.35
N PRO A 397 19.48 4.31 -5.40
CA PRO A 397 20.58 3.38 -5.70
C PRO A 397 20.27 2.30 -6.73
N GLY A 398 19.06 1.73 -6.69
CA GLY A 398 18.67 0.57 -7.51
C GLY A 398 18.46 0.85 -8.99
N PHE A 399 18.33 2.11 -9.39
CA PHE A 399 18.01 2.50 -10.77
C PHE A 399 18.93 3.59 -11.33
N ARG A 400 19.69 4.30 -10.49
CA ARG A 400 20.56 5.40 -10.91
C ARG A 400 21.54 5.07 -12.04
N SER A 401 21.97 3.80 -12.16
CA SER A 401 22.90 3.36 -13.21
C SER A 401 22.31 3.54 -14.60
N GLU A 402 20.98 3.51 -14.71
CA GLU A 402 20.24 3.60 -15.96
C GLU A 402 20.07 5.04 -16.45
N TYR A 403 20.44 6.03 -15.63
CA TYR A 403 20.25 7.44 -15.95
C TYR A 403 21.59 8.19 -16.09
N ARG A 404 21.72 8.96 -17.16
CA ARG A 404 22.73 10.03 -17.29
C ARG A 404 22.14 11.31 -16.69
N LYS A 405 23.04 12.13 -16.16
CA LYS A 405 22.67 13.42 -15.58
C LYS A 405 22.93 14.52 -16.56
N GLU A 406 21.99 15.43 -16.64
CA GLU A 406 22.18 16.73 -17.22
C GLU A 406 21.93 17.75 -16.12
N ILE A 407 22.99 18.45 -15.72
CA ILE A 407 22.84 19.56 -14.77
C ILE A 407 22.38 20.74 -15.60
N THR A 408 21.09 21.02 -15.52
CA THR A 408 20.53 22.27 -16.00
C THR A 408 20.52 23.26 -14.84
N TYR A 409 21.07 24.45 -15.05
CA TYR A 409 20.95 25.51 -14.06
C TYR A 409 19.56 26.11 -14.20
N PHE A 410 18.69 25.83 -13.23
CA PHE A 410 17.45 26.59 -13.10
C PHE A 410 17.76 28.02 -12.61
N SER A 411 18.83 28.16 -11.83
CA SER A 411 19.32 29.42 -11.29
C SER A 411 20.79 29.34 -10.84
N ARG A 412 21.32 30.41 -10.21
CA ARG A 412 22.72 30.48 -9.71
C ARG A 412 23.01 29.49 -8.57
N SER A 413 21.99 28.85 -8.00
CA SER A 413 22.11 28.19 -6.68
C SER A 413 21.37 26.86 -6.57
N VAL A 414 20.45 26.56 -7.50
CA VAL A 414 19.72 25.30 -7.57
C VAL A 414 20.07 24.60 -8.88
N GLU A 415 20.87 23.55 -8.75
CA GLU A 415 21.13 22.60 -9.82
C GLU A 415 19.83 21.80 -10.05
N LYS A 416 19.16 22.03 -11.18
CA LYS A 416 18.11 21.12 -11.65
C LYS A 416 18.82 19.97 -12.36
N VAL A 417 18.96 18.86 -11.64
CA VAL A 417 19.48 17.63 -12.23
C VAL A 417 18.34 16.98 -13.00
N VAL A 418 18.39 17.09 -14.32
CA VAL A 418 17.53 16.32 -15.21
C VAL A 418 18.19 14.97 -15.42
N HIS A 419 17.43 13.90 -15.21
CA HIS A 419 17.89 12.54 -15.44
C HIS A 419 17.31 12.05 -16.76
N HIS A 420 18.19 11.78 -17.71
CA HIS A 420 17.81 11.12 -18.96
C HIS A 420 18.22 9.65 -18.86
N ARG A 421 17.39 8.74 -19.36
CA ARG A 421 17.85 7.34 -19.51
C ARG A 421 19.10 7.31 -20.40
N LYS A 422 20.02 6.41 -20.09
CA LYS A 422 21.26 6.21 -20.88
C LYS A 422 20.97 5.48 -22.18
N ASP A 423 19.95 4.63 -22.16
CA ASP A 423 19.44 3.91 -23.31
C ASP A 423 18.29 4.68 -23.98
N ASP A 424 18.05 4.35 -25.25
CA ASP A 424 16.89 4.82 -26.01
C ASP A 424 15.88 3.67 -26.14
N LEU A 425 15.69 2.88 -25.07
CA LEU A 425 14.74 1.77 -25.08
C LEU A 425 13.32 2.31 -25.22
N THR A 426 12.56 1.70 -26.13
CA THR A 426 11.11 1.85 -26.13
C THR A 426 10.53 1.29 -24.83
N THR A 427 9.35 1.78 -24.43
CA THR A 427 8.58 1.28 -23.26
C THR A 427 8.47 -0.25 -23.23
N ILE A 428 8.40 -0.88 -24.40
CA ILE A 428 8.25 -2.33 -24.55
C ILE A 428 9.58 -3.07 -24.42
N GLU A 429 10.65 -2.57 -25.04
CA GLU A 429 11.98 -3.16 -24.82
C GLU A 429 12.38 -3.07 -23.35
N LEU A 430 11.94 -2.01 -22.66
CA LEU A 430 12.08 -1.90 -21.22
C LEU A 430 11.27 -2.98 -20.48
N TYR A 431 10.02 -3.25 -20.87
CA TYR A 431 9.23 -4.34 -20.29
C TYR A 431 9.92 -5.70 -20.40
N GLU A 432 10.59 -5.99 -21.51
CA GLU A 432 11.30 -7.26 -21.70
C GLU A 432 12.63 -7.33 -20.93
N LYS A 433 13.41 -6.25 -20.94
CA LYS A 433 14.75 -6.22 -20.34
C LYS A 433 14.72 -5.99 -18.84
N ASP A 434 13.78 -5.17 -18.38
CA ASP A 434 13.64 -4.73 -17.00
C ASP A 434 12.15 -4.53 -16.63
N PRO A 435 11.40 -5.62 -16.43
CA PRO A 435 9.98 -5.55 -16.10
C PRO A 435 9.69 -4.72 -14.84
N LEU A 436 10.62 -4.73 -13.87
CA LEU A 436 10.51 -3.94 -12.65
C LEU A 436 10.51 -2.45 -12.99
N GLN A 437 11.56 -1.96 -13.67
CA GLN A 437 11.67 -0.55 -14.01
C GLN A 437 10.55 -0.10 -14.96
N PHE A 438 10.15 -0.96 -15.90
CA PHE A 438 8.96 -0.71 -16.72
C PHE A 438 7.73 -0.44 -15.86
N CYS A 439 7.41 -1.32 -14.90
CA CYS A 439 6.19 -1.15 -14.10
C CYS A 439 6.21 0.15 -13.31
N LEU A 440 7.35 0.51 -12.72
CA LEU A 440 7.49 1.75 -11.94
C LEU A 440 7.29 2.98 -12.82
N LEU A 441 7.91 3.02 -14.00
CA LEU A 441 7.76 4.14 -14.94
C LEU A 441 6.35 4.20 -15.52
N ALA A 442 5.80 3.07 -15.98
CA ALA A 442 4.46 2.99 -16.53
C ALA A 442 3.39 3.44 -15.52
N LEU A 443 3.53 3.11 -14.24
CA LEU A 443 2.64 3.61 -13.18
C LEU A 443 2.73 5.13 -13.03
N THR A 444 3.93 5.70 -13.08
CA THR A 444 4.10 7.15 -12.97
C THR A 444 3.60 7.88 -14.21
N GLU A 445 3.93 7.40 -15.40
CA GLU A 445 3.54 8.00 -16.68
C GLU A 445 2.01 7.92 -16.85
N ALA A 446 1.39 6.75 -16.68
CA ALA A 446 -0.06 6.58 -16.76
C ALA A 446 -0.83 7.47 -15.77
N SER A 447 -0.20 7.80 -14.64
CA SER A 447 -0.76 8.71 -13.63
C SER A 447 -0.62 10.19 -13.98
N MET A 448 0.27 10.54 -14.93
CA MET A 448 0.59 11.92 -15.31
C MET A 448 0.02 12.32 -16.69
N VAL A 449 -0.39 11.36 -17.53
CA VAL A 449 -0.96 11.66 -18.87
C VAL A 449 -2.23 12.50 -18.75
N SER A 450 -2.28 13.62 -19.47
CA SER A 450 -3.50 14.40 -19.66
C SER A 450 -4.45 13.69 -20.62
N LEU A 451 -5.75 13.65 -20.32
CA LEU A 451 -6.79 13.13 -21.23
C LEU A 451 -6.82 13.85 -22.59
N ASN A 452 -6.18 15.03 -22.69
CA ASN A 452 -6.08 15.83 -23.91
C ASN A 452 -4.70 15.74 -24.60
N ASP A 453 -3.83 14.82 -24.19
CA ASP A 453 -2.54 14.62 -24.85
C ASP A 453 -2.74 14.00 -26.24
N THR A 454 -2.41 14.77 -27.27
CA THR A 454 -2.51 14.41 -28.70
C THR A 454 -1.15 14.10 -29.30
N SER A 455 -0.13 13.93 -28.47
CA SER A 455 1.23 13.59 -28.89
C SER A 455 1.27 12.25 -29.63
N ILE A 456 2.34 12.07 -30.41
CA ILE A 456 2.65 10.84 -31.15
C ILE A 456 2.67 9.65 -30.20
N ASP A 457 3.27 9.82 -29.02
CA ASP A 457 3.30 8.79 -28.01
C ASP A 457 1.89 8.40 -27.59
N ALA A 458 0.99 9.33 -27.28
CA ALA A 458 -0.40 9.02 -26.92
C ALA A 458 -1.21 8.25 -27.99
N LEU A 459 -0.81 8.30 -29.27
CA LEU A 459 -1.41 7.55 -30.38
C LEU A 459 -0.86 6.12 -30.55
N TYR A 460 0.31 5.80 -29.96
CA TYR A 460 0.97 4.50 -30.08
C TYR A 460 1.22 3.78 -28.73
N THR A 461 1.33 4.51 -27.63
CA THR A 461 1.33 3.97 -26.26
C THR A 461 -0.11 3.83 -25.80
N VAL A 462 -0.59 2.60 -25.74
CA VAL A 462 -1.86 2.33 -25.06
C VAL A 462 -1.64 2.66 -23.60
N SER A 463 -2.32 3.68 -23.07
CA SER A 463 -2.33 3.94 -21.63
C SER A 463 -2.84 2.67 -20.95
N HIS A 464 -1.97 2.04 -20.15
CA HIS A 464 -2.32 0.86 -19.37
C HIS A 464 -3.02 1.30 -18.10
N GLU A 465 -4.11 0.63 -17.74
CA GLU A 465 -4.77 0.90 -16.48
C GLU A 465 -3.78 0.64 -15.32
N PRO A 466 -3.61 1.56 -14.37
CA PRO A 466 -2.65 1.40 -13.26
C PRO A 466 -2.83 0.09 -12.49
N VAL A 467 -4.06 -0.40 -12.38
CA VAL A 467 -4.39 -1.69 -11.74
C VAL A 467 -3.76 -2.88 -12.48
N GLU A 468 -3.72 -2.84 -13.82
CA GLU A 468 -3.06 -3.86 -14.64
C GLU A 468 -1.56 -3.87 -14.36
N ILE A 469 -0.93 -2.69 -14.34
CA ILE A 469 0.51 -2.56 -14.07
C ILE A 469 0.86 -2.98 -12.64
N LEU A 470 0.05 -2.62 -11.64
CA LEU A 470 0.22 -3.09 -10.25
C LEU A 470 0.14 -4.62 -10.15
N ALA A 471 -0.75 -5.26 -10.91
CA ALA A 471 -0.86 -6.71 -10.93
C ALA A 471 0.34 -7.40 -11.59
N ILE A 472 0.95 -6.77 -12.60
CA ILE A 472 2.20 -7.24 -13.21
C ILE A 472 3.37 -7.04 -12.23
N LEU A 473 3.44 -5.88 -11.58
CA LEU A 473 4.48 -5.58 -10.59
C LEU A 473 4.47 -6.58 -9.45
N GLU A 474 3.31 -6.92 -8.89
CA GLU A 474 3.20 -7.94 -7.83
C GLU A 474 3.62 -9.33 -8.32
N ASP A 475 3.15 -9.77 -9.49
CA ASP A 475 3.53 -11.06 -10.07
C ASP A 475 5.04 -11.13 -10.33
N HIS A 476 5.64 -10.00 -10.72
CA HIS A 476 7.08 -9.87 -10.88
C HIS A 476 7.81 -9.96 -9.53
N LEU A 477 7.43 -9.14 -8.54
CA LEU A 477 8.08 -9.10 -7.22
C LEU A 477 7.98 -10.43 -6.46
N THR A 478 6.89 -11.19 -6.65
CA THR A 478 6.74 -12.52 -6.04
C THR A 478 7.66 -13.58 -6.66
N LYS A 479 8.09 -13.39 -7.90
CA LYS A 479 9.00 -14.30 -8.64
C LYS A 479 10.43 -13.77 -8.76
N ALA A 480 10.63 -12.49 -8.44
CA ALA A 480 11.88 -11.78 -8.64
C ALA A 480 13.00 -12.40 -7.80
N ARG A 481 14.22 -12.39 -8.36
CA ARG A 481 15.42 -12.70 -7.58
C ARG A 481 15.66 -11.59 -6.57
N GLU A 482 16.30 -11.93 -5.46
CA GLU A 482 16.65 -10.98 -4.38
C GLU A 482 17.37 -9.73 -4.91
N GLN A 483 18.26 -9.91 -5.89
CA GLN A 483 18.98 -8.80 -6.55
C GLN A 483 18.04 -7.78 -7.19
N ASP A 484 16.98 -8.23 -7.86
CA ASP A 484 16.05 -7.33 -8.56
C ASP A 484 15.08 -6.69 -7.57
N ALA A 485 14.56 -7.47 -6.61
CA ALA A 485 13.75 -6.93 -5.51
C ALA A 485 14.50 -5.90 -4.65
N SER A 486 15.83 -6.00 -4.54
CA SER A 486 16.69 -5.06 -3.79
C SER A 486 16.84 -3.67 -4.40
N ARG A 487 16.39 -3.49 -5.65
CA ARG A 487 16.43 -2.18 -6.31
C ARG A 487 15.37 -1.23 -5.75
N LEU A 488 14.30 -1.76 -5.16
CA LEU A 488 13.30 -1.01 -4.41
C LEU A 488 13.74 -0.86 -2.96
N ASP A 489 14.00 0.37 -2.53
CA ASP A 489 14.30 0.67 -1.13
C ASP A 489 13.06 1.20 -0.37
N GLU A 490 13.22 1.46 0.93
CA GLU A 490 12.13 1.91 1.81
C GLU A 490 11.38 3.14 1.28
N VAL A 491 12.09 4.07 0.63
CA VAL A 491 11.49 5.31 0.09
C VAL A 491 10.60 5.00 -1.10
N LEU A 492 11.08 4.19 -2.05
CA LEU A 492 10.27 3.79 -3.22
C LEU A 492 9.10 2.91 -2.79
N TYR A 493 9.29 1.98 -1.85
CA TYR A 493 8.20 1.15 -1.37
C TYR A 493 7.07 1.97 -0.74
N ALA A 494 7.40 2.93 0.13
CA ALA A 494 6.41 3.80 0.74
C ALA A 494 5.65 4.62 -0.32
N SER A 495 6.36 5.29 -1.22
CA SER A 495 5.73 6.19 -2.21
C SER A 495 4.87 5.46 -3.24
N PHE A 496 5.29 4.27 -3.69
CA PHE A 496 4.48 3.45 -4.60
C PHE A 496 3.30 2.79 -3.89
N SER A 497 3.40 2.57 -2.58
CA SER A 497 2.28 2.09 -1.78
C SER A 497 1.18 3.16 -1.63
N ASP A 498 1.55 4.40 -1.34
CA ASP A 498 0.63 5.55 -1.36
C ASP A 498 -0.06 5.67 -2.73
N LEU A 499 0.72 5.62 -3.81
CA LEU A 499 0.20 5.69 -5.18
C LEU A 499 -0.80 4.55 -5.46
N SER A 500 -0.50 3.33 -5.01
CA SER A 500 -1.39 2.16 -5.14
C SER A 500 -2.70 2.34 -4.35
N ALA A 501 -2.62 2.85 -3.13
CA ALA A 501 -3.79 3.11 -2.28
C ALA A 501 -4.68 4.22 -2.87
N LEU A 502 -4.09 5.28 -3.42
CA LEU A 502 -4.82 6.34 -4.13
C LEU A 502 -5.55 5.79 -5.37
N HIS A 503 -4.86 5.00 -6.20
CA HIS A 503 -5.48 4.34 -7.36
C HIS A 503 -6.59 3.39 -6.96
N GLN A 504 -6.48 2.69 -5.82
CA GLN A 504 -7.56 1.85 -5.32
C GLN A 504 -8.82 2.65 -5.01
N ILE A 505 -8.70 3.75 -4.26
CA ILE A 505 -9.85 4.57 -3.89
C ILE A 505 -10.47 5.16 -5.16
N LEU A 506 -9.66 5.73 -6.06
CA LEU A 506 -10.15 6.30 -7.31
C LEU A 506 -10.86 5.25 -8.19
N PHE A 507 -10.29 4.06 -8.32
CA PHE A 507 -10.91 2.95 -9.03
C PHE A 507 -12.30 2.62 -8.45
N MET A 508 -12.41 2.47 -7.13
CA MET A 508 -13.67 2.14 -6.48
C MET A 508 -14.69 3.29 -6.58
N VAL A 509 -14.25 4.55 -6.53
CA VAL A 509 -15.09 5.74 -6.78
C VAL A 509 -15.64 5.73 -8.21
N ARG A 510 -14.82 5.38 -9.21
CA ARG A 510 -15.25 5.26 -10.62
C ARG A 510 -16.25 4.13 -10.88
N LEU A 511 -16.35 3.17 -9.97
CA LEU A 511 -17.37 2.12 -9.99
C LEU A 511 -18.69 2.54 -9.32
N HIS A 512 -18.77 3.71 -8.71
CA HIS A 512 -19.99 4.21 -8.09
C HIS A 512 -21.13 4.29 -9.11
N GLN A 513 -22.33 3.89 -8.70
CA GLN A 513 -23.55 3.96 -9.49
C GLN A 513 -24.68 4.55 -8.62
N PRO A 514 -25.38 5.60 -9.08
CA PRO A 514 -25.22 6.29 -10.37
C PRO A 514 -23.94 7.14 -10.47
N ARG A 515 -23.41 7.33 -11.68
CA ARG A 515 -22.19 8.12 -11.92
C ARG A 515 -22.43 9.62 -11.71
N VAL A 516 -21.38 10.32 -11.29
CA VAL A 516 -21.35 11.78 -11.20
C VAL A 516 -20.51 12.37 -12.34
N PRO A 517 -20.84 13.56 -12.84
CA PRO A 517 -20.03 14.26 -13.84
C PRO A 517 -18.60 14.47 -13.33
N THR A 518 -17.64 14.43 -14.27
CA THR A 518 -16.26 14.81 -13.97
C THR A 518 -16.20 16.30 -13.67
N LEU A 519 -15.58 16.65 -12.54
CA LEU A 519 -15.34 18.04 -12.12
C LEU A 519 -13.85 18.35 -12.30
N SER A 520 -13.50 19.53 -12.83
CA SER A 520 -12.09 19.94 -12.86
C SER A 520 -11.59 20.27 -11.45
N ILE A 521 -10.26 20.25 -11.25
CA ILE A 521 -9.69 20.62 -9.95
C ILE A 521 -9.98 22.11 -9.65
N GLU A 522 -9.92 22.97 -10.68
CA GLU A 522 -10.19 24.40 -10.56
C GLU A 522 -11.65 24.67 -10.19
N GLU A 523 -12.59 23.89 -10.71
CA GLU A 523 -14.01 23.97 -10.35
C GLU A 523 -14.26 23.45 -8.94
N ALA A 524 -13.64 22.32 -8.57
CA ALA A 524 -13.74 21.75 -7.23
C ALA A 524 -13.26 22.73 -6.14
N MET A 525 -12.29 23.58 -6.47
CA MET A 525 -11.71 24.58 -5.55
C MET A 525 -12.58 25.83 -5.31
N LYS A 526 -13.59 26.14 -6.14
CA LYS A 526 -14.31 27.43 -6.07
C LYS A 526 -15.25 27.59 -4.87
N GLU A 527 -15.74 26.51 -4.29
CA GLU A 527 -16.95 26.52 -3.44
C GLU A 527 -16.81 25.71 -2.13
N ASN A 528 -15.59 25.33 -1.74
CA ASN A 528 -15.38 24.45 -0.57
C ASN A 528 -14.37 25.05 0.41
N GLU A 529 -14.73 25.08 1.69
CA GLU A 529 -13.83 25.52 2.76
C GLU A 529 -13.11 24.37 3.46
N GLY A 530 -13.23 23.10 3.03
CA GLY A 530 -12.50 21.98 3.65
C GLY A 530 -10.97 22.14 3.59
N LYS A 531 -10.23 21.45 4.48
CA LYS A 531 -8.77 21.65 4.66
C LYS A 531 -8.02 21.50 3.34
N ALA A 532 -8.29 20.41 2.61
CA ALA A 532 -7.69 20.14 1.30
C ALA A 532 -7.77 21.34 0.34
N TRP A 533 -8.95 21.94 0.24
CA TRP A 533 -9.24 22.98 -0.73
C TRP A 533 -8.61 24.31 -0.35
N ARG A 534 -8.52 24.63 0.95
CA ARG A 534 -7.78 25.81 1.44
C ARG A 534 -6.30 25.69 1.09
N TYR A 535 -5.69 24.54 1.32
CA TYR A 535 -4.27 24.28 1.03
C TYR A 535 -3.98 24.31 -0.48
N LEU A 536 -4.80 23.65 -1.29
CA LEU A 536 -4.65 23.66 -2.75
C LEU A 536 -4.81 25.08 -3.32
N ARG A 537 -5.78 25.87 -2.82
CA ARG A 537 -5.96 27.27 -3.28
C ARG A 537 -4.77 28.16 -2.93
N ALA A 538 -4.15 27.92 -1.78
CA ALA A 538 -2.94 28.61 -1.35
C ALA A 538 -1.70 28.19 -2.15
N GLY A 539 -1.80 27.14 -2.97
CA GLY A 539 -0.70 26.62 -3.75
C GLY A 539 0.30 25.82 -2.89
N TYR A 540 -0.18 25.09 -1.88
CA TYR A 540 0.68 24.36 -0.94
C TYR A 540 1.54 23.29 -1.61
N LEU A 541 0.98 22.50 -2.55
CA LEU A 541 1.73 21.44 -3.22
C LEU A 541 2.78 22.01 -4.20
N GLU A 542 2.56 23.22 -4.71
CA GLU A 542 3.52 23.96 -5.53
C GLU A 542 4.70 24.48 -4.69
N GLN A 543 4.59 24.47 -3.36
CA GLN A 543 5.71 24.74 -2.46
C GLN A 543 6.58 23.48 -2.23
N ASP A 544 6.20 22.32 -2.79
CA ASP A 544 7.01 21.12 -2.69
C ASP A 544 8.38 21.35 -3.34
N CYS A 545 9.41 20.94 -2.61
CA CYS A 545 10.73 21.56 -2.69
C CYS A 545 11.60 21.00 -3.84
N LEU A 546 10.99 20.24 -4.75
CA LEU A 546 11.57 19.81 -6.03
C LEU A 546 11.16 20.74 -7.19
N GLY A 547 10.17 21.62 -6.99
CA GLY A 547 9.66 22.59 -7.97
C GLY A 547 10.09 24.04 -7.69
N PRO A 548 9.80 24.98 -8.62
CA PRO A 548 9.93 26.40 -8.36
C PRO A 548 8.92 26.84 -7.27
N CYS A 549 9.45 27.38 -6.16
CA CYS A 549 8.65 28.05 -5.14
C CYS A 549 8.22 29.43 -5.68
N ASN A 550 6.93 29.74 -5.62
CA ASN A 550 6.39 30.97 -6.21
C ASN A 550 6.30 32.14 -5.20
N VAL A 551 6.54 31.89 -3.90
CA VAL A 551 6.27 32.86 -2.84
C VAL A 551 7.50 33.46 -2.16
N GLU A 552 8.69 32.89 -2.35
CA GLU A 552 9.95 33.41 -1.78
C GLU A 552 10.95 33.78 -2.88
N THR A 553 11.82 34.74 -2.57
CA THR A 553 13.00 34.97 -3.40
C THR A 553 13.95 33.77 -3.32
N GLU A 554 14.79 33.64 -4.34
CA GLU A 554 15.75 32.55 -4.39
C GLU A 554 16.75 32.60 -3.22
N ASP A 555 17.23 33.79 -2.85
CA ASP A 555 18.20 34.00 -1.78
C ASP A 555 17.64 33.63 -0.40
N GLU A 556 16.40 34.03 -0.11
CA GLU A 556 15.69 33.65 1.13
C GLU A 556 15.57 32.14 1.25
N ARG A 557 15.15 31.48 0.15
CA ARG A 557 15.05 30.03 0.09
C ARG A 557 16.41 29.39 0.37
N ILE A 558 17.47 29.79 -0.33
CA ILE A 558 18.83 29.24 -0.13
C ILE A 558 19.29 29.40 1.32
N GLN A 559 19.05 30.56 1.93
CA GLN A 559 19.46 30.83 3.29
C GLN A 559 18.72 29.93 4.29
N ALA A 560 17.41 29.80 4.16
CA ALA A 560 16.61 28.88 4.98
C ALA A 560 17.07 27.42 4.81
N CYS A 561 17.36 27.01 3.58
CA CYS A 561 17.85 25.69 3.23
C CYS A 561 19.23 25.38 3.86
N LYS A 562 20.16 26.34 3.81
CA LYS A 562 21.47 26.25 4.47
C LYS A 562 21.32 26.14 5.98
N LEU A 563 20.41 26.92 6.58
CA LEU A 563 20.15 26.89 8.02
C LEU A 563 19.68 25.50 8.46
N LEU A 564 18.67 24.93 7.79
CA LEU A 564 18.21 23.56 8.06
C LEU A 564 19.33 22.53 7.90
N GLY A 565 20.10 22.64 6.81
CA GLY A 565 21.24 21.77 6.55
C GLY A 565 22.28 21.78 7.68
N ASN A 566 22.58 22.94 8.26
CA ASN A 566 23.52 23.07 9.37
C ASN A 566 23.03 22.34 10.64
N PHE A 567 21.73 22.43 10.97
CA PHE A 567 21.17 21.73 12.13
C PHE A 567 21.09 20.22 11.91
N MET A 568 20.73 19.78 10.70
CA MET A 568 20.79 18.36 10.32
C MET A 568 22.20 17.81 10.45
N GLU A 569 23.20 18.55 9.96
CA GLU A 569 24.59 18.18 10.08
C GLU A 569 25.04 18.08 11.54
N LYS A 570 24.69 19.08 12.36
CA LYS A 570 24.98 19.08 13.80
C LYS A 570 24.42 17.82 14.46
N PHE A 571 23.16 17.47 14.17
CA PHE A 571 22.54 16.25 14.68
C PHE A 571 23.28 14.98 14.23
N LEU A 572 23.53 14.83 12.93
CA LEU A 572 24.20 13.65 12.39
C LEU A 572 25.62 13.47 12.94
N ASN A 573 26.33 14.56 13.24
CA ASN A 573 27.67 14.56 13.83
C ASN A 573 27.68 14.30 15.35
N THR A 574 26.54 14.33 16.06
CA THR A 574 26.52 13.95 17.49
C THR A 574 26.88 12.48 17.66
N GLU A 575 27.62 12.15 18.73
CA GLU A 575 27.99 10.76 19.04
C GLU A 575 26.75 9.90 19.28
N LYS A 576 26.74 8.70 18.69
CA LYS A 576 25.70 7.70 18.97
C LYS A 576 26.01 7.02 20.31
N PRO A 577 24.99 6.70 21.13
CA PRO A 577 25.19 5.93 22.35
C PRO A 577 25.84 4.57 22.02
N THR A 578 26.97 4.27 22.67
CA THR A 578 27.74 3.04 22.44
C THR A 578 28.04 2.32 23.75
N GLY A 579 28.20 0.99 23.67
CA GLY A 579 28.51 0.17 24.84
C GLY A 579 27.30 -0.18 25.71
N SER A 580 27.54 -0.46 26.98
CA SER A 580 26.47 -0.78 27.94
C SER A 580 25.60 0.45 28.23
N LYS A 581 24.28 0.26 28.24
CA LYS A 581 23.30 1.29 28.61
C LYS A 581 23.47 1.74 30.07
N VAL A 582 23.93 0.83 30.94
CA VAL A 582 24.29 1.13 32.33
C VAL A 582 25.69 1.75 32.38
N ASN A 583 25.85 2.90 31.72
CA ASN A 583 27.09 3.67 31.65
C ASN A 583 26.76 5.17 31.54
N GLN A 584 27.46 6.00 32.33
CA GLN A 584 27.30 7.45 32.29
C GLN A 584 27.55 8.03 30.88
N LYS A 585 28.58 7.54 30.18
CA LYS A 585 28.90 7.96 28.82
C LYS A 585 27.73 7.71 27.85
N TRP A 586 27.07 6.55 27.98
CA TRP A 586 25.92 6.21 27.14
C TRP A 586 24.77 7.19 27.38
N LEU A 587 24.50 7.52 28.65
CA LEU A 587 23.42 8.45 29.02
C LEU A 587 23.70 9.87 28.52
N ASP A 588 24.94 10.36 28.67
CA ASP A 588 25.33 11.69 28.22
C ASP A 588 25.28 11.81 26.69
N GLN A 589 25.68 10.74 25.98
CA GLN A 589 25.53 10.64 24.52
C GLN A 589 24.06 10.67 24.11
N ASP A 590 23.18 9.92 24.79
CA ASP A 590 21.75 9.87 24.47
C ASP A 590 21.07 11.23 24.68
N LYS A 591 21.34 11.90 25.80
CA LYS A 591 20.86 13.27 26.08
C LYS A 591 21.31 14.25 24.99
N THR A 592 22.57 14.19 24.60
CA THR A 592 23.16 15.11 23.61
C THR A 592 22.51 14.92 22.23
N GLN A 593 22.36 13.68 21.76
CA GLN A 593 21.74 13.45 20.45
C GLN A 593 20.25 13.83 20.42
N ARG A 594 19.50 13.58 21.50
CA ARG A 594 18.08 13.93 21.61
C ARG A 594 17.89 15.44 21.59
N ALA A 595 18.72 16.17 22.33
CA ALA A 595 18.72 17.63 22.31
C ALA A 595 19.03 18.18 20.90
N ALA A 596 20.00 17.60 20.19
CA ALA A 596 20.30 17.99 18.81
C ALA A 596 19.15 17.67 17.83
N CYS A 597 18.48 16.53 18.01
CA CYS A 597 17.29 16.15 17.23
C CYS A 597 16.14 17.15 17.43
N SER A 598 15.81 17.46 18.68
CA SER A 598 14.76 18.45 19.01
C SER A 598 15.11 19.86 18.49
N GLN A 599 16.38 20.27 18.58
CA GLN A 599 16.83 21.54 17.98
C GLN A 599 16.63 21.60 16.47
N PHE A 600 16.85 20.48 15.76
CA PHE A 600 16.58 20.41 14.32
C PHE A 600 15.08 20.51 14.03
N TRP A 601 14.23 19.77 14.73
CA TRP A 601 12.78 19.82 14.57
C TRP A 601 12.19 21.21 14.89
N ALA A 602 12.77 21.94 15.85
CA ALA A 602 12.41 23.33 16.10
C ALA A 602 12.67 24.24 14.88
N GLN A 603 13.69 23.95 14.06
CA GLN A 603 13.92 24.69 12.82
C GLN A 603 12.97 24.26 11.69
N ILE A 604 12.63 22.97 11.60
CA ILE A 604 11.60 22.49 10.67
C ILE A 604 10.26 23.19 10.95
N ARG A 605 9.84 23.26 12.22
CA ARG A 605 8.63 24.01 12.63
C ARG A 605 8.67 25.47 12.20
N LYS A 606 9.77 26.17 12.47
CA LYS A 606 9.95 27.58 12.07
C LYS A 606 9.85 27.76 10.56
N ARG A 607 10.57 26.93 9.81
CA ARG A 607 10.55 26.97 8.34
C ARG A 607 9.15 26.69 7.79
N TYR A 608 8.50 25.67 8.31
CA TYR A 608 7.19 25.27 7.85
C TYR A 608 6.15 26.37 8.12
N ARG A 609 6.14 26.94 9.34
CA ARG A 609 5.32 28.12 9.67
C ARG A 609 5.53 29.26 8.67
N GLN A 610 6.78 29.62 8.37
CA GLN A 610 7.08 30.67 7.39
C GLN A 610 6.48 30.39 6.02
N ILE A 611 6.61 29.14 5.51
CA ILE A 611 6.02 28.75 4.22
C ILE A 611 4.50 28.92 4.26
N LEU A 612 3.85 28.44 5.32
CA LEU A 612 2.40 28.54 5.46
C LEU A 612 1.90 29.99 5.56
N GLU A 613 2.63 30.85 6.29
CA GLU A 613 2.33 32.28 6.39
C GLU A 613 2.47 32.99 5.02
N LEU A 614 3.49 32.63 4.23
CA LEU A 614 3.73 33.20 2.91
C LEU A 614 2.65 32.82 1.89
N ILE A 615 2.15 31.59 1.93
CA ILE A 615 0.99 31.16 1.14
C ILE A 615 -0.34 31.62 1.76
N LYS A 616 -0.30 32.38 2.86
CA LYS A 616 -1.45 33.01 3.52
C LYS A 616 -2.47 32.02 4.07
N LEU A 617 -2.00 30.91 4.64
CA LEU A 617 -2.85 29.99 5.38
C LEU A 617 -3.32 30.61 6.72
N GLY A 618 -4.48 30.18 7.20
CA GLY A 618 -5.04 30.65 8.47
C GLY A 618 -4.26 30.10 9.67
N GLU A 619 -4.25 30.84 10.80
CA GLU A 619 -3.48 30.44 11.99
C GLU A 619 -3.97 29.11 12.58
N ASP A 620 -5.25 28.78 12.48
CA ASP A 620 -5.77 27.49 12.95
C ASP A 620 -5.15 26.31 12.18
N ASP A 621 -5.03 26.44 10.85
CA ASP A 621 -4.38 25.44 10.00
C ASP A 621 -2.89 25.33 10.32
N ILE A 622 -2.22 26.49 10.49
CA ILE A 622 -0.80 26.55 10.87
C ILE A 622 -0.57 25.87 12.22
N SER A 623 -1.39 26.17 13.22
CA SER A 623 -1.28 25.61 14.57
C SER A 623 -1.47 24.10 14.55
N ASN A 624 -2.48 23.60 13.83
CA ASN A 624 -2.77 22.17 13.70
C ASN A 624 -1.59 21.41 13.06
N ASP A 625 -1.02 21.92 11.96
CA ASP A 625 0.13 21.24 11.33
C ASP A 625 1.39 21.28 12.22
N LEU A 626 1.60 22.38 12.95
CA LEU A 626 2.73 22.48 13.87
C LEU A 626 2.60 21.56 15.08
N MET A 627 1.39 21.23 15.52
CA MET A 627 1.14 20.24 16.56
C MET A 627 1.69 18.86 16.16
N VAL A 628 1.45 18.44 14.91
CA VAL A 628 1.98 17.19 14.35
C VAL A 628 3.52 17.19 14.32
N LEU A 629 4.13 18.35 14.05
CA LEU A 629 5.57 18.56 14.07
C LEU A 629 6.15 18.84 15.46
N SER A 630 5.41 18.61 16.55
CA SER A 630 5.83 18.90 17.93
C SER A 630 5.87 17.67 18.84
N ALA A 631 5.94 16.46 18.29
CA ALA A 631 6.00 15.22 19.08
C ALA A 631 7.26 15.12 19.98
N ASP A 632 8.34 15.83 19.65
CA ASP A 632 9.53 15.96 20.51
C ASP A 632 9.29 16.80 21.77
N LEU A 633 8.21 17.59 21.80
CA LEU A 633 7.82 18.47 22.89
C LEU A 633 6.69 17.88 23.76
N ASP A 634 6.17 16.71 23.41
CA ASP A 634 5.09 16.06 24.15
C ASP A 634 5.53 15.71 25.59
N LEU A 635 4.75 16.17 26.58
CA LEU A 635 5.10 16.04 28.00
C LEU A 635 5.16 14.57 28.45
N LYS A 636 4.28 13.72 27.91
CA LYS A 636 4.29 12.28 28.21
C LYS A 636 5.57 11.65 27.68
N GLN A 637 5.93 11.93 26.43
CA GLN A 637 7.17 11.44 25.83
C GLN A 637 8.42 11.92 26.58
N ILE A 638 8.46 13.19 27.00
CA ILE A 638 9.56 13.75 27.80
C ILE A 638 9.65 13.04 29.15
N SER A 639 8.52 12.85 29.84
CA SER A 639 8.47 12.15 31.13
C SER A 639 8.92 10.70 31.01
N GLU A 640 8.49 9.98 29.96
CA GLU A 640 8.91 8.61 29.71
C GLU A 640 10.43 8.48 29.51
N VAL A 641 11.02 9.38 28.72
CA VAL A 641 12.48 9.41 28.51
C VAL A 641 13.21 9.77 29.80
N GLN A 642 12.68 10.69 30.59
CA GLN A 642 13.26 11.08 31.86
C GLN A 642 13.21 9.93 32.88
N ASN A 643 12.09 9.22 32.98
CA ASN A 643 11.95 8.04 33.82
C ASN A 643 12.94 6.94 33.40
N GLU A 644 13.06 6.69 32.09
CA GLU A 644 14.05 5.75 31.54
C GLU A 644 15.48 6.17 31.92
N HIS A 645 15.81 7.45 31.81
CA HIS A 645 17.12 7.99 32.20
C HIS A 645 17.39 7.84 33.70
N GLU A 646 16.38 8.05 34.55
CA GLU A 646 16.47 7.87 36.00
C GLU A 646 16.66 6.42 36.41
N GLU A 647 15.97 5.48 35.76
CA GLU A 647 16.16 4.05 35.97
C GLU A 647 17.58 3.60 35.60
N ILE A 648 18.10 4.08 34.46
CA ILE A 648 19.49 3.83 34.05
C ILE A 648 20.46 4.39 35.09
N MET A 649 20.22 5.61 35.59
CA MET A 649 21.06 6.23 36.63
C MET A 649 21.06 5.41 37.92
N LYS A 650 19.89 4.94 38.37
CA LYS A 650 19.77 4.04 39.54
C LYS A 650 20.56 2.75 39.30
N ALA A 651 20.48 2.16 38.11
CA ALA A 651 21.26 0.97 37.76
C ALA A 651 22.77 1.24 37.73
N ILE A 652 23.21 2.40 37.22
CA ILE A 652 24.63 2.81 37.22
C ILE A 652 25.14 2.91 38.66
N VAL A 653 24.38 3.55 39.54
CA VAL A 653 24.71 3.66 40.97
C VAL A 653 24.78 2.28 41.61
N SER A 654 23.79 1.41 41.39
CA SER A 654 23.79 0.04 41.93
C SER A 654 25.03 -0.77 41.49
N VAL A 655 25.41 -0.68 40.21
CA VAL A 655 26.61 -1.38 39.69
C VAL A 655 27.89 -0.80 40.30
N ARG A 656 27.96 0.52 40.52
CA ARG A 656 29.09 1.15 41.21
C ARG A 656 29.16 0.69 42.67
N THR A 657 28.04 0.67 43.40
CA THR A 657 27.98 0.21 44.79
C THR A 657 28.42 -1.24 44.92
N GLN A 658 27.91 -2.13 44.05
CA GLN A 658 28.32 -3.55 44.04
C GLN A 658 29.81 -3.75 43.72
N LYS A 659 30.41 -2.91 42.86
CA LYS A 659 31.86 -2.93 42.60
C LYS A 659 32.66 -2.47 43.81
N VAL A 660 32.20 -1.43 44.52
CA VAL A 660 32.83 -0.94 45.74
C VAL A 660 32.72 -1.99 46.86
N GLU A 661 31.56 -2.63 47.03
CA GLU A 661 31.37 -3.72 47.98
C GLU A 661 32.27 -4.92 47.69
N LYS A 662 32.38 -5.34 46.41
CA LYS A 662 33.32 -6.40 46.00
C LYS A 662 34.80 -6.03 46.20
N ASN A 663 35.16 -4.76 46.05
CA ASN A 663 36.52 -4.28 46.28
C ASN A 663 36.83 -4.07 47.79
N ASN A 664 35.81 -3.85 48.63
CA ASN A 664 35.93 -3.67 50.08
C ASN A 664 35.79 -4.98 50.87
N THR A 665 35.41 -6.10 50.24
CA THR A 665 35.68 -7.43 50.80
C THR A 665 37.20 -7.65 50.83
N PRO A 666 37.84 -7.83 52.00
CA PRO A 666 39.27 -8.09 52.04
C PRO A 666 39.53 -9.39 51.27
N LYS A 667 40.35 -9.29 50.23
CA LYS A 667 41.09 -10.47 49.75
C LYS A 667 41.92 -10.93 50.95
N ALA A 668 41.51 -12.01 51.60
CA ALA A 668 42.44 -12.78 52.38
C ALA A 668 43.53 -13.24 51.39
N GLU A 669 44.68 -12.58 51.43
CA GLU A 669 45.89 -13.15 50.86
C GLU A 669 46.11 -14.48 51.59
N PRO A 670 46.24 -15.62 50.88
CA PRO A 670 46.70 -16.81 51.54
C PRO A 670 48.15 -16.53 51.92
N ILE A 671 48.42 -16.42 53.23
CA ILE A 671 49.78 -16.59 53.74
C ILE A 671 50.22 -17.97 53.24
N GLN A 672 51.11 -18.00 52.25
CA GLN A 672 51.75 -19.23 51.81
C GLN A 672 52.54 -19.81 52.98
N THR A 673 51.95 -20.77 53.67
CA THR A 673 52.56 -21.54 54.75
C THR A 673 52.33 -23.02 54.52
N GLN A 674 52.67 -23.52 53.33
CA GLN A 674 53.17 -24.88 53.13
C GLN A 674 53.49 -25.16 51.66
N TRP A 675 54.64 -25.78 51.43
CA TRP A 675 54.92 -26.58 50.24
C TRP A 675 54.57 -28.04 50.57
N GLY A 676 53.75 -28.69 49.73
CA GLY A 676 53.66 -30.15 49.68
C GLY A 676 52.28 -30.78 49.98
N THR A 677 51.58 -31.09 48.89
CA THR A 677 50.75 -32.27 48.57
C THR A 677 49.53 -32.70 49.41
N ASP A 678 48.40 -32.61 48.70
CA ASP A 678 47.31 -33.59 48.51
C ASP A 678 46.41 -33.99 49.68
N ALA A 679 45.20 -33.41 49.72
CA ALA A 679 43.92 -34.16 49.80
C ALA A 679 42.66 -33.26 49.84
N GLN A 680 41.73 -33.59 48.92
CA GLN A 680 40.26 -33.72 49.07
C GLN A 680 39.32 -32.50 49.26
N LEU A 681 38.47 -32.29 48.24
CA LEU A 681 37.09 -31.75 48.28
C LEU A 681 36.13 -32.95 48.51
N GLU A 682 34.94 -32.88 49.09
CA GLU A 682 33.99 -31.78 49.32
C GLU A 682 32.83 -32.28 50.21
N ASN A 683 32.15 -31.38 50.92
CA ASN A 683 30.70 -31.48 51.13
C ASN A 683 30.06 -30.08 51.31
N LYS A 684 28.93 -29.89 50.59
CA LYS A 684 27.87 -28.85 50.59
C LYS A 684 27.22 -28.59 51.99
N PRO A 685 26.11 -27.81 52.15
CA PRO A 685 25.65 -26.49 51.60
C PRO A 685 24.94 -25.59 52.68
N SER A 686 24.25 -24.51 52.22
CA SER A 686 22.96 -23.95 52.75
C SER A 686 23.03 -22.96 53.94
N ALA A 687 22.14 -21.98 54.21
CA ALA A 687 21.15 -21.13 53.53
C ALA A 687 20.55 -20.15 54.60
N PHE A 688 19.62 -19.26 54.19
CA PHE A 688 18.75 -18.36 54.99
C PHE A 688 19.42 -17.08 55.57
N GLY A 689 18.86 -15.86 55.52
CA GLY A 689 17.51 -15.35 55.20
C GLY A 689 16.99 -14.49 56.37
N VAL A 690 16.43 -13.30 56.12
CA VAL A 690 15.27 -12.63 56.82
C VAL A 690 15.31 -11.08 56.70
N LYS A 691 14.13 -10.50 56.47
CA LYS A 691 13.75 -9.08 56.31
C LYS A 691 13.27 -8.45 57.62
N VAL A 692 13.35 -7.11 57.77
CA VAL A 692 12.46 -6.28 58.63
C VAL A 692 12.21 -4.89 57.98
N LYS A 693 11.10 -4.23 58.36
CA LYS A 693 10.32 -3.18 57.67
C LYS A 693 10.07 -1.93 58.57
N VAL A 694 9.71 -0.79 57.92
CA VAL A 694 8.97 0.46 58.36
C VAL A 694 9.74 1.52 59.22
N LYS A 695 9.53 2.87 59.20
CA LYS A 695 8.41 3.78 58.82
C LYS A 695 8.83 5.30 58.78
N THR A 696 8.33 6.04 57.76
CA THR A 696 7.76 7.44 57.64
C THR A 696 8.28 8.69 58.39
N HIS A 697 8.53 9.83 57.67
CA HIS A 697 7.85 11.15 57.85
C HIS A 697 8.10 12.17 56.70
N THR A 698 7.15 13.09 56.55
CA THR A 698 6.85 14.17 55.57
C THR A 698 7.70 15.45 55.65
N ASP A 699 7.77 16.23 54.55
CA ASP A 699 7.42 17.67 54.53
C ASP A 699 7.31 18.29 53.11
N ASN A 700 6.38 19.24 52.99
CA ASN A 700 5.92 19.98 51.80
C ASN A 700 6.86 21.10 51.35
N PHE A 701 6.88 21.45 50.05
CA PHE A 701 6.93 22.85 49.59
C PHE A 701 6.27 23.00 48.20
N ALA A 702 5.47 24.06 48.08
CA ALA A 702 4.62 24.43 46.96
C ALA A 702 5.36 25.14 45.82
N MET A 703 4.84 25.02 44.60
CA MET A 703 5.04 25.98 43.51
C MET A 703 3.76 26.05 42.67
N GLU A 704 2.89 27.00 42.99
CA GLU A 704 1.79 27.45 42.14
C GLU A 704 2.32 28.50 41.16
N ALA A 705 2.13 28.24 39.86
CA ALA A 705 1.68 29.21 38.85
C ALA A 705 1.88 28.58 37.46
N LEU A 706 0.76 28.27 36.79
CA LEU A 706 0.49 28.22 35.34
C LEU A 706 -0.63 27.20 35.08
N VAL A 707 -1.87 27.64 35.28
CA VAL A 707 -3.09 26.94 34.85
C VAL A 707 -3.87 27.89 33.94
N GLU A 708 -4.25 27.34 32.78
CA GLU A 708 -5.24 27.74 31.75
C GLU A 708 -4.57 27.57 30.38
N CYS A 709 -4.84 26.55 29.56
CA CYS A 709 -6.02 25.70 29.40
C CYS A 709 -5.60 24.26 29.08
N THR A 710 -6.14 23.27 29.80
CA THR A 710 -6.18 21.88 29.33
C THR A 710 -7.59 21.37 29.56
N GLU A 711 -8.28 21.04 28.48
CA GLU A 711 -9.48 20.22 28.55
C GLU A 711 -9.05 18.82 29.04
N ASN A 712 -9.64 18.40 30.15
CA ASN A 712 -9.41 17.09 30.75
C ASN A 712 -9.91 15.98 29.82
N ASN A 713 -9.00 15.25 29.20
CA ASN A 713 -9.25 13.87 28.78
C ASN A 713 -8.45 12.96 29.73
N GLU A 714 -9.10 12.50 30.81
CA GLU A 714 -8.61 11.39 31.61
C GLU A 714 -8.69 10.11 30.76
N GLU A 715 -7.60 9.73 30.11
CA GLU A 715 -7.45 8.39 29.51
C GLU A 715 -7.30 7.36 30.64
N GLU A 716 -8.30 6.50 30.81
CA GLU A 716 -8.26 5.34 31.70
C GLU A 716 -6.99 4.49 31.45
N ALA A 717 -6.21 4.25 32.51
CA ALA A 717 -5.08 3.33 32.47
C ALA A 717 -5.55 1.94 32.04
N LEU A 718 -5.08 1.48 30.88
CA LEU A 718 -5.48 0.21 30.29
C LEU A 718 -5.22 -0.96 31.27
N PRO A 719 -6.15 -1.92 31.42
CA PRO A 719 -5.90 -3.10 32.24
C PRO A 719 -4.66 -3.85 31.72
N ALA A 720 -3.80 -4.30 32.64
CA ALA A 720 -2.59 -5.06 32.31
C ALA A 720 -2.95 -6.43 31.72
N ILE A 721 -3.20 -6.47 30.41
CA ILE A 721 -3.56 -7.66 29.65
C ILE A 721 -2.31 -8.56 29.53
N LYS A 722 -2.47 -9.85 29.85
CA LYS A 722 -1.45 -10.88 29.65
C LYS A 722 -1.89 -11.85 28.56
N VAL A 723 -1.01 -12.14 27.60
CA VAL A 723 -1.26 -13.08 26.50
C VAL A 723 -0.20 -14.19 26.52
N ALA A 724 -0.66 -15.43 26.61
CA ALA A 724 0.20 -16.60 26.60
C ALA A 724 0.54 -17.04 25.17
N VAL A 725 1.83 -17.13 24.84
CA VAL A 725 2.34 -17.45 23.50
C VAL A 725 3.45 -18.51 23.56
N SER A 726 3.74 -19.15 22.43
CA SER A 726 4.83 -20.12 22.31
C SER A 726 6.18 -19.48 22.61
N LYS A 727 7.19 -20.30 22.98
CA LYS A 727 8.55 -19.79 23.26
C LYS A 727 9.13 -19.00 22.08
N ARG A 728 8.90 -19.48 20.85
CA ARG A 728 9.39 -18.81 19.63
C ARG A 728 8.73 -17.46 19.43
N ALA A 729 7.41 -17.38 19.60
CA ALA A 729 6.68 -16.11 19.51
C ALA A 729 7.09 -15.15 20.64
N LEU A 730 7.29 -15.66 21.86
CA LEU A 730 7.75 -14.86 23.00
C LEU A 730 9.13 -14.23 22.72
N ASP A 731 10.09 -15.02 22.21
CA ASP A 731 11.43 -14.51 21.87
C ASP A 731 11.36 -13.39 20.83
N THR A 732 10.43 -13.50 19.86
CA THR A 732 10.19 -12.47 18.83
C THR A 732 9.52 -11.23 19.40
N LEU A 733 8.47 -11.36 20.21
CA LEU A 733 7.72 -10.24 20.78
C LEU A 733 8.56 -9.49 21.82
N GLN A 734 9.37 -10.19 22.61
CA GLN A 734 10.30 -9.56 23.54
C GLN A 734 11.39 -8.75 22.85
N ALA A 735 11.72 -9.04 21.59
CA ALA A 735 12.71 -8.26 20.84
C ALA A 735 12.18 -6.89 20.38
N LEU A 736 10.87 -6.65 20.46
CA LEU A 736 10.27 -5.33 20.29
C LEU A 736 10.66 -4.38 21.43
N TYR A 737 11.09 -4.94 22.56
CA TYR A 737 11.49 -4.22 23.74
C TYR A 737 12.99 -4.37 23.99
N GLN A 738 13.57 -3.36 24.63
CA GLN A 738 15.02 -3.32 24.80
C GLN A 738 15.49 -4.40 25.78
N LYS A 739 16.47 -5.20 25.36
CA LYS A 739 17.14 -6.20 26.21
C LYS A 739 18.46 -5.67 26.79
N PRO A 740 18.86 -6.10 28.00
CA PRO A 740 20.07 -5.62 28.67
C PRO A 740 21.38 -6.09 28.02
N SER A 741 21.39 -7.22 27.32
CA SER A 741 22.60 -7.79 26.70
C SER A 741 22.92 -7.18 25.32
N PHE A 742 24.20 -7.10 24.94
CA PHE A 742 24.61 -6.53 23.64
C PHE A 742 24.31 -7.46 22.45
N GLU A 743 24.46 -8.77 22.64
CA GLU A 743 24.22 -9.79 21.60
C GLU A 743 22.73 -9.93 21.24
N GLU A 744 21.83 -9.76 22.22
CA GLU A 744 20.38 -9.74 21.93
C GLU A 744 19.93 -8.43 21.28
N ARG A 745 20.66 -7.32 21.48
CA ARG A 745 20.38 -6.01 20.88
C ARG A 745 20.70 -5.91 19.40
N THR A 746 21.40 -6.88 18.81
CA THR A 746 21.79 -6.86 17.39
C THR A 746 21.09 -7.93 16.55
N LYS A 747 20.25 -8.77 17.18
CA LYS A 747 19.59 -9.88 16.50
C LYS A 747 18.48 -9.37 15.57
N SER A 748 18.54 -9.78 14.31
CA SER A 748 17.47 -9.56 13.34
C SER A 748 16.40 -10.64 13.46
N ILE A 749 15.17 -10.29 13.10
CA ILE A 749 14.03 -11.20 13.11
C ILE A 749 13.49 -11.34 11.70
N ASP A 750 13.32 -12.57 11.23
CA ASP A 750 12.70 -12.82 9.93
C ASP A 750 11.22 -12.43 9.94
N TRP A 751 10.77 -11.87 8.82
CA TRP A 751 9.41 -11.39 8.61
C TRP A 751 8.36 -12.47 8.91
N VAL A 752 8.64 -13.73 8.55
CA VAL A 752 7.72 -14.84 8.77
C VAL A 752 7.55 -15.12 10.27
N SER A 753 8.64 -15.13 11.04
CA SER A 753 8.58 -15.25 12.51
C SER A 753 7.85 -14.07 13.14
N PHE A 754 8.05 -12.85 12.62
CA PHE A 754 7.30 -11.68 13.09
C PHE A 754 5.78 -11.84 12.86
N VAL A 755 5.36 -12.16 11.63
CA VAL A 755 3.94 -12.39 11.31
C VAL A 755 3.34 -13.52 12.15
N HIS A 756 4.09 -14.61 12.34
CA HIS A 756 3.67 -15.71 13.18
C HIS A 756 3.47 -15.29 14.64
N ALA A 757 4.40 -14.52 15.19
CA ALA A 757 4.32 -14.03 16.57
C ALA A 757 3.14 -13.06 16.76
N MET A 758 2.89 -12.18 15.79
CA MET A 758 1.70 -11.31 15.78
C MET A 758 0.40 -12.12 15.74
N ASN A 759 0.35 -13.21 14.97
CA ASN A 759 -0.81 -14.09 14.91
C ASN A 759 -1.07 -14.81 16.23
N GLU A 760 -0.03 -15.32 16.90
CA GLU A 760 -0.16 -15.86 18.25
C GLU A 760 -0.58 -14.81 19.28
N ALA A 761 -0.16 -13.56 19.11
CA ALA A 761 -0.58 -12.43 19.95
C ALA A 761 -2.03 -11.95 19.65
N GLY A 762 -2.72 -12.59 18.71
CA GLY A 762 -4.13 -12.32 18.41
C GLY A 762 -4.40 -11.38 17.25
N PHE A 763 -3.42 -11.12 16.39
CA PHE A 763 -3.57 -10.23 15.24
C PHE A 763 -3.68 -11.02 13.93
N ILE A 764 -4.60 -10.61 13.07
CA ILE A 764 -4.75 -11.14 11.71
C ILE A 764 -3.93 -10.26 10.77
N ALA A 765 -2.89 -10.84 10.18
CA ALA A 765 -2.09 -10.18 9.15
C ALA A 765 -2.76 -10.30 7.78
N ARG A 766 -2.93 -9.17 7.09
CA ARG A 766 -3.39 -9.09 5.70
C ARG A 766 -2.48 -8.16 4.92
N GLN A 767 -1.93 -8.62 3.80
CA GLN A 767 -1.32 -7.71 2.83
C GLN A 767 -2.41 -6.76 2.32
N ILE A 768 -2.07 -5.52 1.99
CA ILE A 768 -3.04 -4.55 1.46
C ILE A 768 -2.57 -4.08 0.07
N HIS A 769 -1.39 -3.47 0.04
CA HIS A 769 -0.76 -2.85 -1.13
C HIS A 769 0.74 -3.13 -1.10
N GLY A 770 1.32 -3.63 -2.20
CA GLY A 770 2.76 -3.85 -2.28
C GLY A 770 3.33 -4.57 -1.06
N SER A 771 4.29 -3.94 -0.36
CA SER A 771 4.90 -4.50 0.85
C SER A 771 4.14 -4.22 2.16
N GLU A 772 3.00 -3.52 2.14
CA GLU A 772 2.23 -3.20 3.35
C GLU A 772 1.37 -4.35 3.84
N TYR A 773 1.43 -4.56 5.15
CA TYR A 773 0.59 -5.52 5.86
C TYR A 773 -0.15 -4.82 6.99
N SER A 774 -1.48 -4.92 6.97
CA SER A 774 -2.33 -4.60 8.10
C SER A 774 -2.36 -5.74 9.09
N PHE A 775 -2.23 -5.39 10.36
CA PHE A 775 -2.43 -6.25 11.51
C PHE A 775 -3.65 -5.74 12.27
N GLU A 776 -4.73 -6.53 12.22
CA GLU A 776 -6.00 -6.21 12.88
C GLU A 776 -6.23 -7.23 14.02
N PRO A 777 -6.58 -6.78 15.25
CA PRO A 777 -6.96 -7.70 16.31
C PRO A 777 -8.12 -8.61 15.92
N ALA A 778 -7.99 -9.90 16.16
CA ALA A 778 -9.09 -10.84 16.03
C ALA A 778 -10.19 -10.53 17.05
N SER A 779 -11.45 -10.76 16.67
CA SER A 779 -12.63 -10.48 17.51
C SER A 779 -12.66 -11.22 18.84
N THR A 780 -11.85 -12.25 18.99
CA THR A 780 -11.72 -13.04 20.22
C THR A 780 -10.64 -12.53 21.18
N PHE A 781 -9.89 -11.48 20.82
CA PHE A 781 -8.78 -10.98 21.62
C PHE A 781 -9.08 -9.62 22.29
N PRO A 782 -8.44 -9.30 23.44
CA PRO A 782 -8.72 -8.08 24.20
C PRO A 782 -8.49 -6.76 23.46
N TRP A 783 -7.71 -6.80 22.37
CA TRP A 783 -7.37 -5.62 21.58
C TRP A 783 -8.45 -5.28 20.53
N TYR A 784 -9.48 -6.12 20.36
CA TYR A 784 -10.54 -5.89 19.39
C TYR A 784 -11.23 -4.53 19.60
N GLY A 785 -11.51 -3.84 18.49
CA GLY A 785 -12.08 -2.49 18.50
C GLY A 785 -11.07 -1.35 18.60
N ARG A 786 -9.78 -1.61 18.87
CA ARG A 786 -8.71 -0.59 18.91
C ARG A 786 -8.15 -0.20 17.53
N GLY A 787 -8.85 -0.56 16.46
CA GLY A 787 -8.38 -0.36 15.09
C GLY A 787 -7.31 -1.38 14.67
N LYS A 788 -6.49 -0.99 13.69
CA LYS A 788 -5.47 -1.83 13.06
C LYS A 788 -4.20 -1.03 12.82
N ILE A 789 -3.06 -1.71 12.68
CA ILE A 789 -1.76 -1.08 12.43
C ILE A 789 -1.16 -1.61 11.13
N VAL A 790 -0.38 -0.79 10.42
CA VAL A 790 0.25 -1.16 9.14
C VAL A 790 1.76 -1.16 9.28
N PHE A 791 2.41 -2.22 8.80
CA PHE A 791 3.86 -2.32 8.70
C PHE A 791 4.27 -2.76 7.30
N HIS A 792 5.35 -2.19 6.77
CA HIS A 792 5.99 -2.72 5.56
C HIS A 792 6.78 -3.97 5.88
N LYS A 793 6.55 -5.03 5.10
CA LYS A 793 7.47 -6.15 4.97
C LYS A 793 8.85 -5.60 4.61
N PRO A 794 9.91 -5.95 5.36
CA PRO A 794 11.25 -5.44 5.10
C PRO A 794 11.80 -5.98 3.77
N HIS A 795 12.54 -5.12 3.06
CA HIS A 795 13.17 -5.40 1.78
C HIS A 795 14.56 -4.73 1.72
N PRO A 796 15.54 -5.27 0.95
CA PRO A 796 15.49 -6.53 0.20
C PRO A 796 15.39 -7.79 1.05
N GLU A 797 16.12 -7.81 2.16
CA GLU A 797 16.08 -8.94 3.07
C GLU A 797 14.79 -8.89 3.89
N PRO A 798 14.00 -9.98 3.94
CA PRO A 798 12.77 -10.03 4.71
C PRO A 798 13.06 -10.23 6.20
N LYS A 799 13.86 -9.31 6.78
CA LYS A 799 14.22 -9.29 8.20
C LYS A 799 14.13 -7.88 8.77
N TYR A 800 13.60 -7.78 9.98
CA TYR A 800 13.69 -6.56 10.76
C TYR A 800 14.99 -6.52 11.56
N GLU A 801 15.72 -5.42 11.41
CA GLU A 801 16.83 -5.07 12.28
C GLU A 801 16.33 -4.62 13.65
N ALA A 802 17.20 -4.74 14.66
CA ALA A 802 16.85 -4.44 16.04
C ALA A 802 16.29 -3.02 16.25
N TRP A 803 16.85 -2.00 15.59
CA TRP A 803 16.36 -0.62 15.73
C TRP A 803 14.91 -0.48 15.21
N LYS A 804 14.55 -1.17 14.12
CA LYS A 804 13.19 -1.14 13.55
C LYS A 804 12.22 -1.87 14.47
N LEU A 805 12.62 -2.98 15.08
CA LEU A 805 11.83 -3.70 16.09
C LEU A 805 11.52 -2.81 17.31
N LEU A 806 12.48 -1.99 17.76
CA LEU A 806 12.24 -1.03 18.84
C LEU A 806 11.24 0.06 18.43
N GLY A 807 11.31 0.54 17.18
CA GLY A 807 10.30 1.45 16.62
C GLY A 807 8.91 0.82 16.61
N ILE A 808 8.80 -0.43 16.14
CA ILE A 808 7.55 -1.22 16.17
C ILE A 808 7.05 -1.36 17.62
N GLY A 809 7.91 -1.70 18.57
CA GLY A 809 7.54 -1.82 19.99
C GLY A 809 6.94 -0.52 20.57
N LYS A 810 7.51 0.63 20.20
CA LYS A 810 6.96 1.96 20.56
C LYS A 810 5.56 2.18 19.96
N GLN A 811 5.37 1.82 18.69
CA GLN A 811 4.05 1.90 18.06
C GLN A 811 3.04 0.95 18.72
N MET A 812 3.43 -0.28 19.04
CA MET A 812 2.57 -1.24 19.72
C MET A 812 2.19 -0.77 21.14
N LYS A 813 3.11 -0.11 21.86
CA LYS A 813 2.82 0.55 23.13
C LYS A 813 1.80 1.69 22.95
N LYS A 814 2.00 2.55 21.95
CA LYS A 814 1.11 3.69 21.65
C LYS A 814 -0.32 3.23 21.34
N TRP A 815 -0.50 2.25 20.46
CA TRP A 815 -1.82 1.85 19.95
C TRP A 815 -2.52 0.79 20.81
N PHE A 816 -1.76 -0.15 21.37
CA PHE A 816 -2.30 -1.31 22.07
C PHE A 816 -1.85 -1.42 23.53
N GLY A 817 -1.04 -0.49 24.04
CA GLY A 817 -0.54 -0.55 25.40
C GLY A 817 0.44 -1.69 25.66
N TRP A 818 1.02 -2.29 24.62
CA TRP A 818 1.95 -3.40 24.79
C TRP A 818 3.26 -2.95 25.46
N ASP A 819 3.76 -3.78 26.37
CA ASP A 819 5.05 -3.67 27.04
C ASP A 819 5.77 -5.03 27.12
N ALA A 820 6.97 -5.04 27.70
CA ALA A 820 7.77 -6.25 27.86
C ALA A 820 7.09 -7.33 28.70
N ASP A 821 6.14 -6.95 29.56
CA ASP A 821 5.44 -7.84 30.47
C ASP A 821 4.12 -8.36 29.87
N THR A 822 3.66 -7.82 28.74
CA THR A 822 2.37 -8.17 28.10
C THR A 822 2.30 -9.65 27.69
N PHE A 823 3.44 -10.27 27.41
CA PHE A 823 3.50 -11.64 26.90
C PHE A 823 4.14 -12.61 27.88
N GLU A 824 3.52 -13.78 28.03
CA GLU A 824 4.04 -14.87 28.85
C GLU A 824 4.14 -16.18 28.09
N LEU A 825 4.96 -17.11 28.59
CA LEU A 825 5.13 -18.41 27.97
C LEU A 825 3.88 -19.26 28.19
N LEU A 826 3.29 -19.77 27.11
CA LEU A 826 2.22 -20.75 27.14
C LEU A 826 2.68 -21.98 27.92
N ARG A 827 2.15 -22.15 29.14
CA ARG A 827 2.43 -23.33 29.96
C ARG A 827 1.80 -24.53 29.29
N GLY A 828 2.63 -25.47 28.85
CA GLY A 828 2.16 -26.71 28.22
C GLY A 828 1.15 -27.41 29.13
N LYS A 829 -0.02 -27.76 28.58
CA LYS A 829 -0.85 -28.81 29.17
C LYS A 829 0.05 -30.03 29.30
N ARG A 830 0.27 -30.51 30.52
CA ARG A 830 0.71 -31.90 30.70
C ARG A 830 -0.39 -32.74 30.05
N GLU A 831 -0.06 -33.39 28.95
CA GLU A 831 -0.85 -34.49 28.41
C GLU A 831 -0.99 -35.50 29.55
N GLY A 832 -2.22 -35.68 30.01
CA GLY A 832 -2.64 -36.72 30.93
C GLY A 832 -3.55 -37.67 30.19
#